data_AF-A0AAE0IDE1-F1
#
_entry.id   AF-A0AAE0IDE1-F1
#
_cell.length_a   1.000
_cell.length_b   1.000
_cell.length_c   1.000
_cell.angle_alpha   90.00
_cell.angle_beta   90.00
_cell.angle_gamma   90.00
#
_symmetry.space_group_name_H-M   'P 1'
#
loop_
_entity.id
_entity.type
_entity.pdbx_description
1 polymer ?
#
loop_
_entity_poly.entity_id
_entity_poly.type
_entity_poly.pdbx_seq_one_letter_code
_entity_poly.pdbx_strand_id
1 'polypeptide(L)'
;MSPTEFPGSLKAPTGERLTGHSQWAALAIRKVLASIENEAKNEVLATEKADLLHLMPVRGSLQQDDDFKDEIKEFNIGIIGAGAAGLFTAMILDYLNKNYNLNAKYEILEANDEDRLGGRLYTYFFNVKDNEERKHQYFDVGAMRFPEIKTMDRTFQLLDKVGMKAPVNPKDPQPGDLITYYMAGKNCPKLYNGVQTIDTNITAKTFGITGLSETIAATNPDELIAEKISYWVKLYPKDPALFWEGLTSEVDQFSVRQYLTNKGFDYNTIEYLETIESGNRWYDQGVSEMILESIDFDHDKPWKCVEGGAQQIAKHMLANLNPESFLNPDRPVLFKKSVKAISYVQVPEEKPHGHDGTKCGSRYRVQVNVRGEDAPRTYHTVFNSAPLGAMQHMQLEGLNLDWDVKRAIRNLGYGASCKVGIRFKTLWWLKEPYNITEGGVAKTDLPIRTCVYPSYNVHDDDPDREHRNEPGVLLASYTWSQEANRIGALIDRATDKTSSTEDEEELKELLLHDLARLHTPTSDPKNPFYDPNDAYQKTYAFLADQYLDHYAWDWYADRHAVGAFAYFGPGQFQHMYPAVTKTDGKHVIIGEAASAHHAWVVGALESAVRGVYQFLFKHSKRSTAAHKATEAYNNDKIPGPFGPLPYEYDRTKEVLVPGDLPCVGEGNRPEDIKNSGHLPPAVGEIARAQVVFESARLRQGTEILDPAKITEDDVVAFTRALEGLSVEDIAA
;
A
#
# COMPACT_ATOMS: atom_id res chain seq x y z
N MET A 1 -71.07 -12.17 -6.61
CA MET A 1 -71.59 -10.84 -6.99
C MET A 1 -70.42 -9.87 -7.06
N SER A 2 -70.66 -8.77 -7.75
CA SER A 2 -69.83 -7.61 -8.06
C SER A 2 -68.99 -7.02 -6.89
N PRO A 3 -68.07 -6.10 -7.20
CA PRO A 3 -66.94 -5.66 -6.38
C PRO A 3 -67.34 -4.59 -5.37
N THR A 4 -66.67 -4.57 -4.22
CA THR A 4 -66.21 -3.39 -3.47
C THR A 4 -65.64 -3.84 -2.13
N GLU A 5 -64.32 -3.71 -1.95
CA GLU A 5 -63.65 -3.19 -0.73
C GLU A 5 -62.13 -3.39 -0.84
N PHE A 6 -61.44 -2.36 -1.34
CA PHE A 6 -60.04 -2.07 -0.99
C PHE A 6 -59.89 -0.54 -0.92
N PRO A 7 -59.63 0.03 0.26
CA PRO A 7 -59.31 1.44 0.43
C PRO A 7 -57.79 1.64 0.51
N GLY A 8 -57.25 2.58 -0.28
CA GLY A 8 -55.88 3.08 -0.08
C GLY A 8 -55.12 3.40 -1.36
N SER A 9 -55.49 4.49 -2.03
CA SER A 9 -54.69 5.09 -3.12
C SER A 9 -53.40 5.73 -2.59
N LEU A 10 -52.24 5.31 -3.08
CA LEU A 10 -50.98 6.05 -2.95
C LEU A 10 -50.72 6.86 -4.23
N LYS A 11 -50.68 8.20 -4.09
CA LYS A 11 -50.18 9.13 -5.12
C LYS A 11 -48.65 9.18 -5.03
N ALA A 12 -47.98 9.25 -6.18
CA ALA A 12 -46.54 9.48 -6.29
C ALA A 12 -46.14 10.87 -5.75
N PRO A 13 -44.99 11.04 -5.07
CA PRO A 13 -44.47 12.35 -4.75
C PRO A 13 -43.86 12.99 -6.00
N THR A 14 -44.44 14.11 -6.42
CA THR A 14 -43.85 15.03 -7.38
C THR A 14 -42.82 15.92 -6.68
N GLY A 15 -41.56 15.82 -7.09
CA GLY A 15 -40.60 16.94 -7.04
C GLY A 15 -39.60 16.95 -5.88
N GLU A 16 -38.43 16.35 -6.08
CA GLU A 16 -37.16 16.88 -5.60
C GLU A 16 -36.11 16.77 -6.71
N ARG A 17 -35.51 17.90 -7.08
CA ARG A 17 -34.43 18.00 -8.06
C ARG A 17 -33.13 17.51 -7.41
N LEU A 18 -32.51 16.47 -7.97
CA LEU A 18 -31.09 16.18 -7.74
C LEU A 18 -30.26 17.39 -8.21
N THR A 19 -29.43 17.93 -7.33
CA THR A 19 -28.65 19.15 -7.58
C THR A 19 -27.56 18.91 -8.63
N GLY A 20 -27.26 19.93 -9.45
CA GLY A 20 -26.39 19.82 -10.64
C GLY A 20 -24.94 19.34 -10.40
N HIS A 21 -24.46 19.24 -9.15
CA HIS A 21 -23.13 18.71 -8.84
C HIS A 21 -23.07 17.17 -8.96
N SER A 22 -24.18 16.46 -8.70
CA SER A 22 -24.28 15.00 -8.89
C SER A 22 -24.27 14.60 -10.37
N GLN A 23 -24.69 15.51 -11.25
CA GLN A 23 -24.87 15.26 -12.67
C GLN A 23 -23.56 15.40 -13.46
N TRP A 24 -22.65 16.30 -13.05
CA TRP A 24 -21.33 16.43 -13.65
C TRP A 24 -20.38 15.28 -13.30
N ALA A 25 -20.41 14.79 -12.05
CA ALA A 25 -19.66 13.60 -11.63
C ALA A 25 -20.14 12.34 -12.40
N ALA A 26 -21.45 12.19 -12.56
CA ALA A 26 -22.02 11.09 -13.33
C ALA A 26 -21.68 11.17 -14.84
N LEU A 27 -21.63 12.37 -15.43
CA LEU A 27 -21.28 12.55 -16.85
C LEU A 27 -19.80 12.23 -17.13
N ALA A 28 -18.90 12.57 -16.21
CA ALA A 28 -17.48 12.25 -16.31
C ALA A 28 -17.20 10.75 -16.18
N ILE A 29 -17.85 10.09 -15.20
CA ILE A 29 -17.80 8.62 -15.03
C ILE A 29 -18.39 7.91 -16.28
N ARG A 30 -19.45 8.47 -16.87
CA ARG A 30 -20.12 7.90 -18.07
C ARG A 30 -19.31 8.04 -19.36
N LYS A 31 -18.54 9.10 -19.56
CA LYS A 31 -17.64 9.20 -20.74
C LYS A 31 -16.50 8.18 -20.68
N VAL A 32 -16.02 7.90 -19.47
CA VAL A 32 -15.01 6.85 -19.24
C VAL A 32 -15.64 5.47 -19.43
N LEU A 33 -16.85 5.22 -18.94
CA LEU A 33 -17.57 3.95 -19.11
C LEU A 33 -18.02 3.66 -20.55
N ALA A 34 -18.45 4.66 -21.31
CA ALA A 34 -18.82 4.48 -22.72
C ALA A 34 -17.60 4.17 -23.63
N SER A 35 -16.41 4.59 -23.22
CA SER A 35 -15.15 4.16 -23.85
C SER A 35 -14.80 2.71 -23.47
N ILE A 36 -15.20 2.25 -22.27
CA ILE A 36 -14.95 0.91 -21.73
C ILE A 36 -15.83 -0.16 -22.41
N GLU A 37 -17.09 0.15 -22.72
CA GLU A 37 -18.02 -0.80 -23.33
C GLU A 37 -17.74 -1.07 -24.82
N ASN A 38 -17.12 -0.14 -25.55
CA ASN A 38 -16.74 -0.37 -26.95
C ASN A 38 -15.54 -1.31 -27.12
N GLU A 39 -14.72 -1.48 -26.07
CA GLU A 39 -13.49 -2.27 -26.11
C GLU A 39 -13.64 -3.68 -25.49
N ALA A 40 -14.73 -3.96 -24.77
CA ALA A 40 -14.95 -5.25 -24.10
C ALA A 40 -15.80 -6.21 -24.95
N LYS A 41 -15.29 -6.63 -26.11
CA LYS A 41 -15.89 -7.75 -26.86
C LYS A 41 -15.32 -9.07 -26.38
N ASN A 42 -16.21 -9.84 -25.72
CA ASN A 42 -16.15 -11.27 -25.41
C ASN A 42 -15.48 -11.70 -24.09
N GLU A 43 -16.22 -12.56 -23.36
CA GLU A 43 -15.75 -13.51 -22.31
C GLU A 43 -15.48 -13.02 -20.87
N VAL A 44 -16.28 -12.08 -20.34
CA VAL A 44 -16.45 -11.96 -18.87
C VAL A 44 -17.63 -12.85 -18.47
N LEU A 45 -17.40 -13.76 -17.53
CA LEU A 45 -18.46 -14.62 -17.02
C LEU A 45 -19.56 -13.80 -16.37
N ALA A 46 -20.79 -14.04 -16.82
CA ALA A 46 -21.98 -13.47 -16.24
C ALA A 46 -22.04 -13.80 -14.75
N THR A 47 -22.28 -12.76 -13.96
CA THR A 47 -22.55 -12.76 -12.52
C THR A 47 -23.64 -13.78 -12.10
N GLU A 48 -24.45 -14.28 -13.03
CA GLU A 48 -25.47 -15.33 -12.88
C GLU A 48 -25.02 -16.56 -12.08
N LYS A 49 -23.76 -17.00 -12.23
CA LYS A 49 -23.24 -18.19 -11.50
C LYS A 49 -22.49 -17.85 -10.20
N ALA A 50 -22.05 -16.60 -10.05
CA ALA A 50 -21.28 -16.16 -8.89
C ALA A 50 -22.14 -15.88 -7.65
N ASP A 51 -23.45 -15.71 -7.82
CA ASP A 51 -24.37 -15.41 -6.71
C ASP A 51 -25.05 -16.65 -6.09
N LEU A 52 -24.94 -17.82 -6.72
CA LEU A 52 -25.19 -19.10 -6.04
C LEU A 52 -24.05 -19.48 -5.07
N LEU A 53 -22.93 -18.74 -5.11
CA LEU A 53 -21.75 -18.88 -4.27
C LEU A 53 -21.73 -17.84 -3.14
N HIS A 54 -22.81 -17.75 -2.37
CA HIS A 54 -22.64 -17.34 -0.97
C HIS A 54 -21.75 -18.39 -0.29
N LEU A 55 -20.45 -18.19 -0.39
CA LEU A 55 -19.47 -19.01 0.30
C LEU A 55 -19.52 -18.59 1.77
N MET A 56 -20.37 -19.33 2.48
CA MET A 56 -20.61 -19.32 3.91
C MET A 56 -19.31 -19.08 4.70
N PRO A 57 -19.33 -18.33 5.81
CA PRO A 57 -18.28 -18.47 6.81
C PRO A 57 -18.37 -19.89 7.39
N VAL A 58 -17.56 -20.81 6.87
CA VAL A 58 -17.42 -22.13 7.46
C VAL A 58 -16.41 -22.02 8.59
N ARG A 59 -16.90 -22.07 9.83
CA ARG A 59 -16.08 -22.44 10.97
C ARG A 59 -15.78 -23.93 10.84
N GLY A 60 -14.56 -24.28 10.47
CA GLY A 60 -14.09 -25.65 10.43
C GLY A 60 -12.65 -25.72 10.89
N SER A 61 -12.39 -26.47 11.97
CA SER A 61 -11.06 -27.02 12.21
C SER A 61 -10.73 -27.99 11.07
N LEU A 62 -9.45 -28.14 10.72
CA LEU A 62 -8.99 -29.30 9.96
C LEU A 62 -9.32 -30.55 10.78
N GLN A 63 -10.51 -31.12 10.60
CA GLN A 63 -10.73 -32.50 10.99
C GLN A 63 -9.83 -33.37 10.12
N GLN A 64 -9.12 -34.29 10.78
CA GLN A 64 -8.40 -35.41 10.17
C GLN A 64 -9.40 -36.29 9.42
N ASP A 65 -9.86 -35.87 8.25
CA ASP A 65 -10.54 -36.75 7.31
C ASP A 65 -9.57 -37.08 6.18
N ASP A 66 -9.23 -38.36 6.10
CA ASP A 66 -8.19 -39.00 5.27
C ASP A 66 -8.46 -38.97 3.74
N ASP A 67 -9.40 -38.18 3.24
CA ASP A 67 -9.78 -38.17 1.82
C ASP A 67 -8.91 -37.20 1.01
N PHE A 68 -7.62 -37.53 0.90
CA PHE A 68 -6.59 -36.79 0.17
C PHE A 68 -6.58 -37.15 -1.32
N LYS A 69 -6.75 -36.18 -2.23
CA LYS A 69 -6.70 -36.45 -3.69
C LYS A 69 -5.66 -35.54 -4.36
N ASP A 70 -4.63 -36.13 -4.95
CA ASP A 70 -3.57 -35.39 -5.65
C ASP A 70 -4.02 -34.98 -7.06
N GLU A 71 -4.94 -34.01 -7.12
CA GLU A 71 -5.62 -33.59 -8.35
C GLU A 71 -4.91 -32.47 -9.10
N ILE A 72 -4.22 -31.58 -8.39
CA ILE A 72 -3.54 -30.43 -8.99
C ILE A 72 -2.05 -30.72 -9.09
N LYS A 73 -1.59 -30.94 -10.33
CA LYS A 73 -0.18 -31.22 -10.65
C LYS A 73 0.64 -29.98 -10.93
N GLU A 74 -0.01 -28.88 -11.31
CA GLU A 74 0.61 -27.60 -11.63
C GLU A 74 -0.33 -26.46 -11.23
N PHE A 75 0.22 -25.43 -10.61
CA PHE A 75 -0.51 -24.22 -10.25
C PHE A 75 -0.11 -23.05 -11.14
N ASN A 76 -1.03 -22.56 -11.97
CA ASN A 76 -0.84 -21.29 -12.68
C ASN A 76 -1.30 -20.13 -11.78
N ILE A 77 -0.39 -19.21 -11.47
CA ILE A 77 -0.58 -18.13 -10.49
C ILE A 77 -0.38 -16.77 -11.17
N GLY A 78 -1.31 -15.85 -10.95
CA GLY A 78 -1.17 -14.46 -11.35
C GLY A 78 -0.69 -13.61 -10.19
N ILE A 79 0.31 -12.75 -10.42
CA ILE A 79 0.76 -11.77 -9.42
C ILE A 79 0.53 -10.37 -9.99
N ILE A 80 -0.27 -9.54 -9.32
CA ILE A 80 -0.56 -8.17 -9.75
C ILE A 80 0.35 -7.23 -8.97
N GLY A 81 1.24 -6.53 -9.69
CA GLY A 81 2.24 -5.60 -9.16
C GLY A 81 3.62 -6.25 -8.96
N ALA A 82 4.66 -5.60 -9.48
CA ALA A 82 6.08 -5.95 -9.31
C ALA A 82 6.74 -5.10 -8.20
N GLY A 83 5.97 -4.79 -7.15
CA GLY A 83 6.50 -4.22 -5.91
C GLY A 83 7.11 -5.28 -4.99
N ALA A 84 7.59 -4.86 -3.81
CA ALA A 84 8.21 -5.76 -2.84
C ALA A 84 7.36 -7.00 -2.51
N ALA A 85 6.05 -6.85 -2.26
CA ALA A 85 5.17 -7.97 -1.96
C ALA A 85 5.06 -8.96 -3.13
N GLY A 86 4.80 -8.48 -4.35
CA GLY A 86 4.64 -9.34 -5.53
C GLY A 86 5.92 -10.09 -5.91
N LEU A 87 7.06 -9.39 -5.93
CA LEU A 87 8.37 -10.01 -6.17
C LEU A 87 8.70 -11.04 -5.08
N PHE A 88 8.38 -10.75 -3.82
CA PHE A 88 8.64 -11.68 -2.73
C PHE A 88 7.74 -12.91 -2.77
N THR A 89 6.47 -12.77 -3.17
CA THR A 89 5.58 -13.90 -3.44
C THR A 89 6.19 -14.84 -4.48
N ALA A 90 6.73 -14.32 -5.58
CA ALA A 90 7.42 -15.12 -6.60
C ALA A 90 8.63 -15.89 -6.02
N MET A 91 9.44 -15.24 -5.18
CA MET A 91 10.57 -15.89 -4.50
C MET A 91 10.11 -17.02 -3.54
N ILE A 92 9.00 -16.83 -2.82
CA ILE A 92 8.43 -17.88 -1.96
C ILE A 92 7.98 -19.07 -2.82
N LEU A 93 7.32 -18.82 -3.95
CA LEU A 93 6.89 -19.89 -4.88
C LEU A 93 8.08 -20.67 -5.44
N ASP A 94 9.18 -20.00 -5.80
CA ASP A 94 10.42 -20.67 -6.23
C ASP A 94 11.03 -21.55 -5.13
N TYR A 95 11.04 -21.05 -3.90
CA TYR A 95 11.46 -21.84 -2.74
C TYR A 95 10.59 -23.08 -2.55
N LEU A 96 9.27 -22.95 -2.67
CA LEU A 96 8.33 -24.06 -2.50
C LEU A 96 8.41 -25.07 -3.65
N ASN A 97 8.64 -24.62 -4.88
CA ASN A 97 8.93 -25.49 -6.01
C ASN A 97 10.15 -26.37 -5.72
N LYS A 98 11.24 -25.76 -5.25
CA LYS A 98 12.49 -26.47 -4.97
C LYS A 98 12.40 -27.45 -3.79
N ASN A 99 11.72 -27.06 -2.71
CA ASN A 99 11.79 -27.80 -1.43
C ASN A 99 10.57 -28.70 -1.17
N TYR A 100 9.45 -28.43 -1.84
CA TYR A 100 8.19 -29.14 -1.61
C TYR A 100 7.57 -29.70 -2.90
N ASN A 101 8.21 -29.50 -4.06
CA ASN A 101 7.71 -29.91 -5.38
C ASN A 101 6.31 -29.35 -5.68
N LEU A 102 6.06 -28.09 -5.30
CA LEU A 102 4.76 -27.43 -5.48
C LEU A 102 4.32 -27.33 -6.95
N ASN A 103 5.28 -27.19 -7.87
CA ASN A 103 5.06 -26.95 -9.30
C ASN A 103 4.10 -25.77 -9.57
N ALA A 104 4.41 -24.62 -8.97
CA ALA A 104 3.76 -23.36 -9.26
C ALA A 104 4.46 -22.63 -10.40
N LYS A 105 3.69 -22.26 -11.43
CA LYS A 105 4.10 -21.36 -12.51
C LYS A 105 3.45 -20.00 -12.32
N TYR A 106 4.17 -18.91 -12.55
CA TYR A 106 3.66 -17.55 -12.36
C TYR A 106 4.04 -16.56 -13.46
N GLU A 107 3.26 -15.49 -13.57
CA GLU A 107 3.62 -14.24 -14.25
C GLU A 107 3.28 -13.05 -13.36
N ILE A 108 4.04 -11.97 -13.48
CA ILE A 108 3.85 -10.73 -12.71
C ILE A 108 3.37 -9.64 -13.67
N LEU A 109 2.21 -9.04 -13.40
CA LEU A 109 1.61 -7.97 -14.19
C LEU A 109 1.90 -6.62 -13.51
N GLU A 110 2.80 -5.82 -14.08
CA GLU A 110 3.17 -4.50 -13.55
C GLU A 110 2.57 -3.39 -14.40
N ALA A 111 1.90 -2.44 -13.77
CA ALA A 111 1.20 -1.36 -14.46
C ALA A 111 2.16 -0.28 -14.96
N ASN A 112 3.27 -0.05 -14.25
CA ASN A 112 4.31 0.89 -14.63
C ASN A 112 5.25 0.35 -15.72
N ASP A 113 6.15 1.22 -16.14
CA ASP A 113 7.26 0.94 -17.04
C ASP A 113 8.42 0.27 -16.28
N GLU A 114 9.39 -0.27 -17.03
CA GLU A 114 10.49 -1.09 -16.48
C GLU A 114 11.42 -0.32 -15.52
N ASP A 115 11.62 0.98 -15.78
CA ASP A 115 12.37 1.90 -14.93
C ASP A 115 11.70 2.13 -13.55
N ARG A 116 10.41 1.83 -13.42
CA ARG A 116 9.63 1.92 -12.17
C ARG A 116 9.43 0.56 -11.48
N LEU A 117 10.22 -0.47 -11.85
CA LEU A 117 10.28 -1.74 -11.12
C LEU A 117 10.47 -1.50 -9.62
N GLY A 118 9.66 -2.17 -8.78
CA GLY A 118 9.72 -2.07 -7.32
C GLY A 118 8.60 -1.24 -6.69
N GLY A 119 7.82 -0.51 -7.49
CA GLY A 119 6.67 0.26 -7.02
C GLY A 119 7.10 1.39 -6.06
N ARG A 120 6.88 1.19 -4.76
CA ARG A 120 7.31 2.11 -3.68
C ARG A 120 8.77 1.91 -3.24
N LEU A 121 9.47 0.93 -3.79
CA LEU A 121 10.94 0.93 -3.84
C LEU A 121 11.37 1.74 -5.06
N TYR A 122 11.31 3.07 -4.95
CA TYR A 122 11.58 3.98 -6.06
C TYR A 122 12.76 4.89 -5.76
N THR A 123 13.78 4.80 -6.61
CA THR A 123 14.92 5.68 -6.63
C THR A 123 14.86 6.54 -7.89
N TYR A 124 14.88 7.86 -7.73
CA TYR A 124 14.98 8.77 -8.86
C TYR A 124 16.44 9.13 -9.10
N PHE A 125 16.93 8.92 -10.32
CA PHE A 125 18.25 9.32 -10.78
C PHE A 125 18.12 10.58 -11.63
N PHE A 126 18.87 11.63 -11.27
CA PHE A 126 18.91 12.87 -12.05
C PHE A 126 19.59 12.63 -13.39
N ASN A 127 19.07 13.24 -14.45
CA ASN A 127 19.69 13.20 -15.76
C ASN A 127 20.95 14.07 -15.78
N VAL A 128 22.12 13.43 -15.66
CA VAL A 128 23.43 14.07 -15.76
C VAL A 128 23.99 13.88 -17.17
N LYS A 129 24.63 14.92 -17.71
CA LYS A 129 25.21 14.86 -19.07
C LYS A 129 26.38 13.87 -19.11
N ASP A 130 26.55 13.17 -20.23
CA ASP A 130 27.43 11.99 -20.49
C ASP A 130 28.92 12.05 -20.06
N ASN A 131 29.41 13.15 -19.48
CA ASN A 131 30.78 13.29 -18.95
C ASN A 131 30.83 13.43 -17.41
N GLU A 132 29.71 13.24 -16.72
CA GLU A 132 29.59 13.27 -15.26
C GLU A 132 29.32 11.85 -14.74
N GLU A 133 30.31 10.94 -14.80
CA GLU A 133 30.21 9.61 -14.17
C GLU A 133 30.11 9.76 -12.64
N ARG A 134 28.91 10.05 -12.12
CA ARG A 134 28.70 10.41 -10.71
C ARG A 134 27.82 9.41 -9.99
N LYS A 135 28.39 8.85 -8.93
CA LYS A 135 27.84 7.71 -8.17
C LYS A 135 26.53 8.02 -7.42
N HIS A 136 26.35 9.25 -6.95
CA HIS A 136 25.26 9.60 -6.02
C HIS A 136 24.34 10.75 -6.51
N GLN A 137 24.03 10.78 -7.81
CA GLN A 137 23.07 11.74 -8.39
C GLN A 137 21.64 11.20 -8.31
N TYR A 138 21.22 10.77 -7.13
CA TYR A 138 19.90 10.18 -6.91
C TYR A 138 19.36 10.51 -5.51
N PHE A 139 18.06 10.27 -5.33
CA PHE A 139 17.47 10.09 -4.00
C PHE A 139 16.34 9.07 -4.04
N ASP A 140 16.04 8.48 -2.88
CA ASP A 140 14.91 7.56 -2.75
C ASP A 140 13.59 8.33 -2.54
N VAL A 141 12.73 8.23 -3.55
CA VAL A 141 11.36 8.76 -3.53
C VAL A 141 10.48 7.99 -2.55
N GLY A 142 10.71 6.67 -2.45
CA GLY A 142 9.97 5.77 -1.57
C GLY A 142 10.75 5.36 -0.31
N ALA A 143 10.85 4.05 -0.06
CA ALA A 143 11.65 3.52 1.05
C ALA A 143 13.12 3.95 0.91
N MET A 144 13.78 4.30 2.03
CA MET A 144 15.15 4.84 1.99
C MET A 144 16.05 4.41 3.16
N ARG A 145 15.47 3.79 4.20
CA ARG A 145 16.16 3.47 5.45
C ARG A 145 15.57 2.21 6.09
N PHE A 146 16.40 1.44 6.76
CA PHE A 146 16.08 0.10 7.28
C PHE A 146 16.74 -0.07 8.67
N PRO A 147 15.97 -0.12 9.76
CA PRO A 147 16.54 -0.30 11.11
C PRO A 147 16.87 -1.76 11.40
N GLU A 148 18.05 -2.05 11.93
CA GLU A 148 18.49 -3.41 12.33
C GLU A 148 17.84 -3.85 13.65
N ILE A 149 16.51 -3.99 13.63
CA ILE A 149 15.66 -4.39 14.76
C ILE A 149 14.92 -5.69 14.45
N LYS A 150 14.45 -6.36 15.51
CA LYS A 150 13.77 -7.66 15.43
C LYS A 150 12.51 -7.64 14.55
N THR A 151 11.72 -6.56 14.55
CA THR A 151 10.55 -6.42 13.68
C THR A 151 10.92 -6.38 12.20
N MET A 152 12.16 -6.04 11.86
CA MET A 152 12.67 -5.96 10.49
C MET A 152 13.54 -7.15 10.10
N ASP A 153 13.69 -8.18 10.95
CA ASP A 153 14.56 -9.34 10.70
C ASP A 153 14.28 -9.99 9.34
N ARG A 154 13.01 -10.12 8.93
CA ARG A 154 12.64 -10.68 7.63
C ARG A 154 13.17 -9.85 6.46
N THR A 155 13.18 -8.52 6.60
CA THR A 155 13.78 -7.63 5.58
C THR A 155 15.27 -7.92 5.46
N PHE A 156 16.01 -7.99 6.56
CA PHE A 156 17.46 -8.27 6.50
C PHE A 156 17.79 -9.69 6.03
N GLN A 157 16.96 -10.68 6.39
CA GLN A 157 17.08 -12.03 5.84
C GLN A 157 16.82 -12.06 4.34
N LEU A 158 15.88 -11.25 3.82
CA LEU A 158 15.68 -11.07 2.39
C LEU A 158 16.93 -10.43 1.74
N LEU A 159 17.44 -9.35 2.31
CA LEU A 159 18.61 -8.64 1.78
C LEU A 159 19.83 -9.58 1.67
N ASP A 160 20.12 -10.36 2.73
CA ASP A 160 21.16 -11.38 2.71
C ASP A 160 20.90 -12.45 1.64
N LYS A 161 19.64 -12.93 1.55
CA LYS A 161 19.22 -13.94 0.57
C LYS A 161 19.46 -13.52 -0.87
N VAL A 162 19.28 -12.25 -1.20
CA VAL A 162 19.50 -11.68 -2.55
C VAL A 162 20.92 -11.11 -2.74
N GLY A 163 21.81 -11.39 -1.79
CA GLY A 163 23.23 -11.07 -1.88
C GLY A 163 23.60 -9.62 -1.56
N MET A 164 22.70 -8.84 -0.97
CA MET A 164 22.97 -7.47 -0.53
C MET A 164 23.69 -7.50 0.82
N LYS A 165 24.89 -6.93 0.88
CA LYS A 165 25.82 -7.08 2.01
C LYS A 165 26.45 -5.74 2.37
N ALA A 166 27.15 -5.69 3.50
CA ALA A 166 27.99 -4.54 3.80
C ALA A 166 29.10 -4.38 2.75
N PRO A 167 29.49 -3.14 2.41
CA PRO A 167 30.54 -2.89 1.43
C PRO A 167 31.90 -3.40 1.90
N VAL A 168 32.72 -3.87 0.95
CA VAL A 168 34.12 -4.26 1.23
C VAL A 168 34.94 -3.04 1.69
N ASN A 169 34.70 -1.89 1.06
CA ASN A 169 35.25 -0.61 1.45
C ASN A 169 34.10 0.36 1.75
N PRO A 170 33.85 0.74 3.01
CA PRO A 170 32.77 1.68 3.37
C PRO A 170 32.87 3.04 2.69
N LYS A 171 34.07 3.45 2.27
CA LYS A 171 34.22 4.67 1.49
C LYS A 171 33.73 4.46 0.07
N ASP A 172 33.93 3.29 -0.54
CA ASP A 172 33.61 3.04 -1.94
C ASP A 172 32.58 1.90 -2.14
N PRO A 173 31.35 2.06 -1.62
CA PRO A 173 30.30 1.02 -1.68
C PRO A 173 29.81 0.82 -3.11
N GLN A 174 29.40 -0.39 -3.49
CA GLN A 174 28.83 -0.66 -4.81
C GLN A 174 27.30 -0.62 -4.76
N PRO A 175 26.60 -0.33 -5.88
CA PRO A 175 25.14 -0.40 -5.91
C PRO A 175 24.62 -1.75 -5.38
N GLY A 176 23.70 -1.68 -4.41
CA GLY A 176 23.16 -2.83 -3.68
C GLY A 176 23.84 -3.10 -2.33
N ASP A 177 24.97 -2.46 -2.02
CA ASP A 177 25.61 -2.56 -0.71
C ASP A 177 24.75 -1.90 0.39
N LEU A 178 24.75 -2.50 1.57
CA LEU A 178 24.10 -1.98 2.77
C LEU A 178 25.08 -1.08 3.53
N ILE A 179 24.84 0.23 3.44
CA ILE A 179 25.66 1.24 4.12
C ILE A 179 24.94 1.78 5.35
N THR A 180 25.68 2.42 6.24
CA THR A 180 25.09 3.08 7.42
C THR A 180 24.16 4.21 6.99
N TYR A 181 22.97 4.25 7.58
CA TYR A 181 22.09 5.41 7.53
C TYR A 181 22.23 6.17 8.85
N TYR A 182 22.62 7.43 8.79
CA TYR A 182 22.77 8.27 9.96
C TYR A 182 21.45 8.97 10.27
N MET A 183 20.74 8.48 11.30
CA MET A 183 19.49 9.10 11.75
C MET A 183 19.72 10.43 12.46
N ALA A 184 20.79 10.51 13.26
CA ALA A 184 21.25 11.73 13.92
C ALA A 184 22.59 12.17 13.34
N GLY A 185 22.68 13.43 12.94
CA GLY A 185 23.89 14.04 12.41
C GLY A 185 24.31 15.25 13.25
N LYS A 186 25.60 15.56 13.24
CA LYS A 186 26.14 16.77 13.88
C LYS A 186 25.65 18.01 13.15
N ASN A 187 25.44 19.09 13.91
CA ASN A 187 25.07 20.41 13.39
C ASN A 187 23.76 20.45 12.57
N CYS A 188 22.92 19.42 12.65
CA CYS A 188 21.61 19.43 11.99
C CYS A 188 20.70 20.47 12.67
N PRO A 189 20.29 21.56 11.97
CA PRO A 189 19.49 22.61 12.57
C PRO A 189 18.05 22.15 12.84
N LYS A 190 17.45 22.75 13.86
CA LYS A 190 16.02 22.71 14.14
C LYS A 190 15.50 24.14 14.17
N LEU A 191 14.38 24.40 13.52
CA LEU A 191 13.77 25.73 13.47
C LEU A 191 12.29 25.63 13.80
N TYR A 192 11.90 26.18 14.95
CA TYR A 192 10.51 26.26 15.37
C TYR A 192 10.23 27.62 15.97
N ASN A 193 9.02 28.15 15.72
CA ASN A 193 8.60 29.45 16.22
C ASN A 193 9.61 30.57 15.90
N GLY A 194 10.27 30.48 14.72
CA GLY A 194 11.29 31.43 14.28
C GLY A 194 12.63 31.37 15.05
N VAL A 195 12.81 30.43 15.98
CA VAL A 195 14.04 30.24 16.74
C VAL A 195 14.78 29.01 16.21
N GLN A 196 16.03 29.21 15.79
CA GLN A 196 16.89 28.12 15.34
C GLN A 196 17.83 27.66 16.44
N THR A 197 18.07 26.35 16.50
CA THR A 197 19.15 25.76 17.31
C THR A 197 19.74 24.54 16.61
N ILE A 198 20.98 24.20 16.95
CA ILE A 198 21.61 22.91 16.63
C ILE A 198 21.66 21.97 17.84
N ASP A 199 21.10 22.39 18.97
CA ASP A 199 21.06 21.60 20.20
C ASP A 199 20.25 20.31 19.99
N THR A 200 20.74 19.22 20.57
CA THR A 200 20.09 17.92 20.52
C THR A 200 18.98 17.79 21.56
N ASN A 201 19.17 18.36 22.76
CA ASN A 201 18.17 18.36 23.81
C ASN A 201 17.29 19.62 23.71
N ILE A 202 16.12 19.48 23.07
CA ILE A 202 15.19 20.59 22.86
C ILE A 202 13.97 20.50 23.78
N THR A 203 13.42 21.67 24.10
CA THR A 203 12.23 21.85 24.94
C THR A 203 11.42 23.03 24.41
N ALA A 204 10.19 23.23 24.92
CA ALA A 204 9.36 24.37 24.53
C ALA A 204 10.06 25.70 24.82
N LYS A 205 10.80 25.77 25.93
CA LYS A 205 11.62 26.93 26.31
C LYS A 205 12.71 27.26 25.29
N THR A 206 13.25 26.25 24.61
CA THR A 206 14.27 26.41 23.56
C THR A 206 13.76 27.30 22.42
N PHE A 207 12.48 27.13 22.07
CA PHE A 207 11.83 27.85 20.96
C PHE A 207 10.92 29.00 21.43
N GLY A 208 10.94 29.33 22.72
CA GLY A 208 10.08 30.38 23.28
C GLY A 208 8.57 30.09 23.17
N ILE A 209 8.18 28.81 23.15
CA ILE A 209 6.78 28.40 23.07
C ILE A 209 6.12 28.62 24.44
N THR A 210 4.99 29.33 24.43
CA THR A 210 4.25 29.73 25.65
C THR A 210 2.90 29.03 25.74
N GLY A 211 2.20 29.14 26.88
CA GLY A 211 0.88 28.52 27.07
C GLY A 211 0.91 27.06 27.53
N LEU A 212 2.08 26.58 27.98
CA LEU A 212 2.30 25.25 28.55
C LEU A 212 2.63 25.36 30.05
N SER A 213 2.35 24.30 30.81
CA SER A 213 2.78 24.23 32.22
C SER A 213 4.31 24.23 32.34
N GLU A 214 4.85 24.69 33.48
CA GLU A 214 6.30 24.80 33.66
C GLU A 214 7.04 23.46 33.52
N THR A 215 6.42 22.37 34.01
CA THR A 215 6.95 21.01 33.87
C THR A 215 7.01 20.60 32.41
N ILE A 216 5.89 20.69 31.68
CA ILE A 216 5.83 20.33 30.26
C ILE A 216 6.81 21.16 29.44
N ALA A 217 6.87 22.47 29.69
CA ALA A 217 7.74 23.38 28.95
C ALA A 217 9.25 23.10 29.17
N ALA A 218 9.61 22.42 30.26
CA ALA A 218 10.98 22.08 30.62
C ALA A 218 11.38 20.64 30.28
N THR A 219 10.43 19.79 29.85
CA THR A 219 10.68 18.39 29.49
C THR A 219 10.85 18.23 27.99
N ASN A 220 11.69 17.29 27.58
CA ASN A 220 11.87 16.94 26.19
C ASN A 220 10.56 16.31 25.64
N PRO A 221 10.06 16.71 24.46
CA PRO A 221 8.87 16.13 23.84
C PRO A 221 8.87 14.60 23.72
N ASP A 222 10.01 14.01 23.34
CA ASP A 222 10.18 12.57 23.20
C ASP A 222 9.89 11.86 24.52
N GLU A 223 10.41 12.40 25.63
CA GLU A 223 10.20 11.84 26.97
C GLU A 223 8.72 11.88 27.37
N LEU A 224 8.02 12.97 27.04
CA LEU A 224 6.60 13.15 27.36
C LEU A 224 5.72 12.12 26.64
N ILE A 225 5.99 11.87 25.35
CA ILE A 225 5.23 10.88 24.56
C ILE A 225 5.61 9.46 25.00
N ALA A 226 6.90 9.16 25.08
CA ALA A 226 7.41 7.85 25.46
C ALA A 226 6.84 7.39 26.81
N GLU A 227 6.70 8.29 27.78
CA GLU A 227 6.04 8.01 29.06
C GLU A 227 4.63 7.42 28.86
N LYS A 228 3.81 8.02 27.98
CA LYS A 228 2.39 7.68 27.80
C LYS A 228 2.13 6.38 27.05
N ILE A 229 3.08 5.91 26.25
CA ILE A 229 2.97 4.66 25.47
C ILE A 229 3.92 3.56 25.92
N SER A 230 4.82 3.84 26.88
CA SER A 230 5.88 2.92 27.31
C SER A 230 5.42 1.53 27.71
N TYR A 231 4.21 1.38 28.26
CA TYR A 231 3.64 0.08 28.59
C TYR A 231 3.53 -0.81 27.34
N TRP A 232 2.94 -0.29 26.26
CA TRP A 232 2.68 -1.03 25.03
C TRP A 232 3.97 -1.37 24.29
N VAL A 233 4.86 -0.38 24.12
CA VAL A 233 6.17 -0.56 23.47
C VAL A 233 6.99 -1.65 24.18
N LYS A 234 6.96 -1.69 25.52
CA LYS A 234 7.67 -2.70 26.32
C LYS A 234 6.94 -4.05 26.38
N LEU A 235 5.65 -4.10 26.10
CA LEU A 235 4.85 -5.32 26.13
C LEU A 235 5.09 -6.14 24.87
N TYR A 236 5.15 -5.50 23.69
CA TYR A 236 5.32 -6.18 22.40
C TYR A 236 6.43 -7.24 22.37
N PRO A 237 7.70 -6.93 22.74
CA PRO A 237 8.76 -7.94 22.70
C PRO A 237 8.66 -9.01 23.81
N LYS A 238 7.83 -8.79 24.84
CA LYS A 238 7.69 -9.71 25.99
C LYS A 238 6.56 -10.72 25.78
N ASP A 239 5.41 -10.23 25.31
CA ASP A 239 4.22 -11.04 25.08
C ASP A 239 3.44 -10.45 23.88
N PRO A 240 3.83 -10.82 22.64
CA PRO A 240 3.17 -10.33 21.43
C PRO A 240 1.68 -10.67 21.39
N ALA A 241 1.27 -11.81 21.93
CA ALA A 241 -0.13 -12.24 21.92
C ALA A 241 -0.99 -11.32 22.80
N LEU A 242 -0.55 -11.08 24.04
CA LEU A 242 -1.22 -10.14 24.95
C LEU A 242 -1.15 -8.70 24.42
N PHE A 243 -0.05 -8.32 23.77
CA PHE A 243 0.06 -7.03 23.10
C PHE A 243 -1.02 -6.85 22.04
N TRP A 244 -1.19 -7.79 21.11
CA TRP A 244 -2.17 -7.67 20.02
C TRP A 244 -3.62 -7.67 20.54
N GLU A 245 -3.91 -8.50 21.53
CA GLU A 245 -5.22 -8.51 22.21
C GLU A 245 -5.51 -7.14 22.85
N GLY A 246 -4.57 -6.59 23.63
CA GLY A 246 -4.75 -5.30 24.28
C GLY A 246 -4.75 -4.12 23.30
N LEU A 247 -3.88 -4.15 22.27
CA LEU A 247 -3.79 -3.09 21.26
C LEU A 247 -5.15 -2.89 20.57
N THR A 248 -5.75 -4.00 20.11
CA THR A 248 -7.02 -3.96 19.37
C THR A 248 -8.23 -3.73 20.28
N SER A 249 -8.24 -4.25 21.51
CA SER A 249 -9.42 -4.15 22.38
C SER A 249 -9.44 -2.91 23.29
N GLU A 250 -8.29 -2.34 23.65
CA GLU A 250 -8.21 -1.25 24.63
C GLU A 250 -7.88 0.11 24.00
N VAL A 251 -7.03 0.14 22.98
CA VAL A 251 -6.46 1.41 22.48
C VAL A 251 -6.85 1.77 21.04
N ASP A 252 -7.04 0.80 20.15
CA ASP A 252 -7.23 1.07 18.71
C ASP A 252 -8.39 2.03 18.41
N GLN A 253 -9.46 2.00 19.21
CA GLN A 253 -10.63 2.88 19.10
C GLN A 253 -10.34 4.39 19.26
N PHE A 254 -9.14 4.77 19.73
CA PHE A 254 -8.76 6.16 19.97
C PHE A 254 -7.82 6.69 18.90
N SER A 255 -7.97 7.97 18.57
CA SER A 255 -6.87 8.71 17.95
C SER A 255 -5.77 8.97 18.97
N VAL A 256 -4.55 9.27 18.50
CA VAL A 256 -3.45 9.69 19.38
C VAL A 256 -3.88 10.88 20.26
N ARG A 257 -4.50 11.90 19.65
CA ARG A 257 -5.01 13.09 20.33
C ARG A 257 -6.01 12.75 21.42
N GLN A 258 -6.96 11.85 21.14
CA GLN A 258 -7.95 11.42 22.14
C GLN A 258 -7.28 10.61 23.26
N TYR A 259 -6.34 9.73 22.92
CA TYR A 259 -5.58 8.95 23.89
C TYR A 259 -4.77 9.86 24.83
N LEU A 260 -4.02 10.81 24.30
CA LEU A 260 -3.23 11.76 25.10
C LEU A 260 -4.10 12.68 25.96
N THR A 261 -5.27 13.09 25.45
CA THR A 261 -6.28 13.82 26.24
C THR A 261 -6.72 12.99 27.45
N ASN A 262 -7.02 11.70 27.25
CA ASN A 262 -7.38 10.78 28.33
C ASN A 262 -6.22 10.52 29.31
N LYS A 263 -4.98 10.78 28.91
CA LYS A 263 -3.77 10.74 29.77
C LYS A 263 -3.45 12.08 30.43
N GLY A 264 -4.32 13.07 30.31
CA GLY A 264 -4.24 14.35 31.02
C GLY A 264 -3.45 15.44 30.33
N PHE A 265 -3.09 15.28 29.05
CA PHE A 265 -2.54 16.39 28.26
C PHE A 265 -3.66 17.30 27.75
N ASP A 266 -3.44 18.61 27.84
CA ASP A 266 -4.36 19.60 27.30
C ASP A 266 -4.13 19.86 25.81
N TYR A 267 -5.02 20.65 25.19
CA TYR A 267 -4.96 20.96 23.77
C TYR A 267 -3.59 21.56 23.36
N ASN A 268 -3.10 22.57 24.09
CA ASN A 268 -1.85 23.25 23.75
C ASN A 268 -0.63 22.31 23.87
N THR A 269 -0.63 21.43 24.87
CA THR A 269 0.41 20.41 25.02
C THR A 269 0.41 19.46 23.84
N ILE A 270 -0.76 18.99 23.41
CA ILE A 270 -0.86 18.05 22.28
C ILE A 270 -0.45 18.73 20.96
N GLU A 271 -0.89 19.98 20.70
CA GLU A 271 -0.45 20.74 19.52
C GLU A 271 1.06 20.95 19.48
N TYR A 272 1.66 21.29 20.63
CA TYR A 272 3.11 21.41 20.76
C TYR A 272 3.81 20.10 20.43
N LEU A 273 3.38 19.00 21.05
CA LEU A 273 3.99 17.68 20.84
C LEU A 273 3.88 17.23 19.37
N GLU A 274 2.70 17.37 18.77
CA GLU A 274 2.48 17.00 17.36
C GLU A 274 3.39 17.82 16.43
N THR A 275 3.51 19.14 16.67
CA THR A 275 4.32 20.04 15.82
C THR A 275 5.80 19.66 15.81
N ILE A 276 6.34 19.26 16.96
CA ILE A 276 7.78 18.96 17.10
C ILE A 276 8.10 17.53 16.64
N GLU A 277 7.21 16.56 16.92
CA GLU A 277 7.50 15.14 16.69
C GLU A 277 6.92 14.55 15.40
N SER A 278 5.90 15.17 14.80
CA SER A 278 5.17 14.54 13.70
C SER A 278 4.72 15.52 12.60
N GLY A 279 4.12 14.99 11.54
CA GLY A 279 3.41 15.82 10.54
C GLY A 279 2.12 16.41 11.11
N ASN A 280 1.59 17.51 10.54
CA ASN A 280 0.37 18.08 11.11
C ASN A 280 -0.81 17.15 10.88
N ARG A 281 -1.68 17.03 11.87
CA ARG A 281 -2.82 16.10 11.91
C ARG A 281 -2.44 14.61 11.95
N TRP A 282 -1.17 14.29 12.20
CA TRP A 282 -0.75 12.91 12.47
C TRP A 282 -1.47 12.36 13.70
N TYR A 283 -1.68 13.20 14.72
CA TYR A 283 -2.32 12.78 15.96
C TYR A 283 -3.83 12.58 15.86
N ASP A 284 -4.43 12.87 14.71
CA ASP A 284 -5.83 12.56 14.42
C ASP A 284 -6.02 11.10 13.95
N GLN A 285 -4.94 10.37 13.66
CA GLN A 285 -4.99 8.94 13.32
C GLN A 285 -4.95 8.02 14.55
N GLY A 286 -5.13 6.71 14.32
CA GLY A 286 -5.19 5.71 15.38
C GLY A 286 -3.94 5.69 16.26
N VAL A 287 -4.12 5.61 17.58
CA VAL A 287 -3.00 5.48 18.52
C VAL A 287 -2.24 4.16 18.35
N SER A 288 -2.89 3.14 17.79
CA SER A 288 -2.28 1.89 17.38
C SER A 288 -1.12 2.11 16.41
N GLU A 289 -1.28 2.99 15.42
CA GLU A 289 -0.20 3.37 14.49
C GLU A 289 0.99 4.00 15.22
N MET A 290 0.74 4.96 16.13
CA MET A 290 1.83 5.59 16.90
C MET A 290 2.59 4.58 17.77
N ILE A 291 1.89 3.63 18.39
CA ILE A 291 2.52 2.60 19.22
C ILE A 291 3.40 1.68 18.36
N LEU A 292 2.89 1.25 17.20
CA LEU A 292 3.63 0.38 16.27
C LEU A 292 4.83 1.10 15.66
N GLU A 293 4.65 2.36 15.26
CA GLU A 293 5.73 3.22 14.75
C GLU A 293 6.81 3.46 15.80
N SER A 294 6.45 3.73 17.06
CA SER A 294 7.42 3.86 18.16
C SER A 294 8.23 2.59 18.40
N ILE A 295 7.66 1.40 18.20
CA ILE A 295 8.43 0.14 18.29
C ILE A 295 9.54 0.10 17.22
N ASP A 296 9.28 0.69 16.06
CA ASP A 296 10.21 0.70 14.93
C ASP A 296 11.21 1.86 14.94
N PHE A 297 10.93 2.98 15.62
CA PHE A 297 11.81 4.14 15.70
C PHE A 297 12.55 4.31 17.03
N ASP A 298 11.96 3.93 18.16
CA ASP A 298 12.49 4.23 19.50
C ASP A 298 13.49 3.16 19.98
N HIS A 299 14.64 3.09 19.30
CA HIS A 299 15.69 2.12 19.58
C HIS A 299 17.10 2.65 19.40
N ASP A 300 18.09 1.93 19.93
CA ASP A 300 19.52 2.24 19.82
C ASP A 300 20.24 1.47 18.69
N LYS A 301 19.50 0.65 17.94
CA LYS A 301 20.07 -0.16 16.85
C LYS A 301 20.52 0.66 15.64
N PRO A 302 21.53 0.17 14.89
CA PRO A 302 21.98 0.84 13.69
C PRO A 302 20.88 0.88 12.63
N TRP A 303 20.93 1.91 11.79
CA TRP A 303 20.11 2.05 10.60
C TRP A 303 20.97 1.81 9.36
N LYS A 304 20.36 1.24 8.32
CA LYS A 304 20.98 1.02 7.01
C LYS A 304 20.24 1.76 5.92
N CYS A 305 20.93 2.06 4.83
CA CYS A 305 20.33 2.39 3.55
C CYS A 305 21.07 1.62 2.44
N VAL A 306 20.54 1.68 1.23
CA VAL A 306 21.04 0.89 0.10
C VAL A 306 21.80 1.82 -0.84
N GLU A 307 23.07 1.51 -1.08
CA GLU A 307 23.87 2.20 -2.08
C GLU A 307 23.27 2.01 -3.48
N GLY A 308 23.25 3.06 -4.30
CA GLY A 308 22.49 3.09 -5.55
C GLY A 308 20.96 3.10 -5.39
N GLY A 309 20.46 3.35 -4.18
CA GLY A 309 19.04 3.52 -3.83
C GLY A 309 18.27 2.24 -3.54
N ALA A 310 17.18 2.36 -2.78
CA ALA A 310 16.36 1.24 -2.33
C ALA A 310 15.71 0.43 -3.46
N GLN A 311 15.59 0.99 -4.68
CA GLN A 311 15.11 0.24 -5.84
C GLN A 311 16.03 -0.94 -6.21
N GLN A 312 17.30 -0.94 -5.78
CA GLN A 312 18.18 -2.09 -5.94
C GLN A 312 17.62 -3.35 -5.26
N ILE A 313 16.85 -3.22 -4.17
CA ILE A 313 16.19 -4.36 -3.52
C ILE A 313 15.31 -5.10 -4.54
N ALA A 314 14.45 -4.37 -5.28
CA ALA A 314 13.56 -4.97 -6.27
C ALA A 314 14.34 -5.59 -7.45
N LYS A 315 15.42 -4.93 -7.90
CA LYS A 315 16.30 -5.45 -8.96
C LYS A 315 16.97 -6.77 -8.54
N HIS A 316 17.49 -6.82 -7.32
CA HIS A 316 18.12 -8.01 -6.75
C HIS A 316 17.11 -9.15 -6.52
N MET A 317 15.89 -8.85 -6.07
CA MET A 317 14.81 -9.83 -5.98
C MET A 317 14.48 -10.44 -7.34
N LEU A 318 14.27 -9.60 -8.36
CA LEU A 318 13.97 -10.03 -9.73
C LEU A 318 15.09 -10.92 -10.30
N ALA A 319 16.35 -10.53 -10.11
CA ALA A 319 17.51 -11.29 -10.58
C ALA A 319 17.68 -12.66 -9.91
N ASN A 320 17.04 -12.88 -8.76
CA ASN A 320 17.08 -14.15 -8.01
C ASN A 320 15.86 -15.05 -8.27
N LEU A 321 14.93 -14.67 -9.14
CA LEU A 321 13.80 -15.51 -9.52
C LEU A 321 14.24 -16.66 -10.44
N ASN A 322 13.59 -17.82 -10.33
CA ASN A 322 13.89 -19.00 -11.13
C ASN A 322 13.14 -18.99 -12.48
N PRO A 323 13.83 -18.90 -13.63
CA PRO A 323 13.18 -18.87 -14.94
C PRO A 323 12.31 -20.07 -15.25
N GLU A 324 12.59 -21.23 -14.67
CA GLU A 324 11.77 -22.43 -14.86
C GLU A 324 10.36 -22.28 -14.25
N SER A 325 10.17 -21.38 -13.29
CA SER A 325 8.86 -21.12 -12.67
C SER A 325 8.00 -20.12 -13.46
N PHE A 326 8.51 -19.51 -14.53
CA PHE A 326 7.76 -18.47 -15.23
C PHE A 326 6.74 -19.11 -16.18
N LEU A 327 5.53 -18.55 -16.25
CA LEU A 327 4.56 -18.87 -17.30
C LEU A 327 5.06 -18.43 -18.67
N ASN A 328 5.79 -17.30 -18.72
CA ASN A 328 6.54 -16.85 -19.88
C ASN A 328 8.05 -16.95 -19.58
N PRO A 329 8.77 -17.94 -20.15
CA PRO A 329 10.18 -18.20 -19.85
C PRO A 329 11.11 -16.99 -20.08
N ASP A 330 10.76 -16.08 -20.99
CA ASP A 330 11.61 -14.95 -21.36
C ASP A 330 11.39 -13.73 -20.47
N ARG A 331 10.24 -13.62 -19.79
CA ARG A 331 9.83 -12.42 -19.04
C ARG A 331 8.97 -12.77 -17.83
N PRO A 332 9.52 -12.76 -16.60
CA PRO A 332 8.73 -12.96 -15.39
C PRO A 332 7.78 -11.79 -15.11
N VAL A 333 8.25 -10.56 -15.37
CA VAL A 333 7.50 -9.32 -15.20
C VAL A 333 7.06 -8.81 -16.56
N LEU A 334 5.76 -8.61 -16.72
CA LEU A 334 5.14 -7.97 -17.87
C LEU A 334 4.78 -6.54 -17.46
N PHE A 335 5.61 -5.58 -17.87
CA PHE A 335 5.38 -4.15 -17.67
C PHE A 335 4.27 -3.61 -18.58
N LYS A 336 3.74 -2.43 -18.25
CA LYS A 336 2.60 -1.78 -18.93
C LYS A 336 1.33 -2.65 -18.93
N LYS A 337 1.16 -3.52 -17.93
CA LYS A 337 -0.01 -4.39 -17.74
C LYS A 337 -0.86 -3.92 -16.58
N SER A 338 -1.64 -2.86 -16.82
CA SER A 338 -2.62 -2.38 -15.85
C SER A 338 -3.85 -3.29 -15.82
N VAL A 339 -4.06 -4.00 -14.72
CA VAL A 339 -5.27 -4.82 -14.50
C VAL A 339 -6.50 -3.92 -14.42
N LYS A 340 -7.55 -4.26 -15.19
CA LYS A 340 -8.84 -3.55 -15.21
C LYS A 340 -9.95 -4.25 -14.46
N ALA A 341 -9.97 -5.58 -14.49
CA ALA A 341 -11.04 -6.37 -13.90
C ALA A 341 -10.50 -7.70 -13.39
N ILE A 342 -11.13 -8.20 -12.32
CA ILE A 342 -10.86 -9.52 -11.77
C ILE A 342 -12.22 -10.19 -11.48
N SER A 343 -12.37 -11.44 -11.89
CA SER A 343 -13.61 -12.20 -11.70
C SER A 343 -13.35 -13.67 -11.41
N TYR A 344 -14.32 -14.34 -10.80
CA TYR A 344 -14.32 -15.80 -10.76
C TYR A 344 -14.90 -16.36 -12.04
N VAL A 345 -14.20 -17.35 -12.59
CA VAL A 345 -14.62 -18.03 -13.81
C VAL A 345 -14.78 -19.52 -13.61
N GLN A 346 -15.92 -20.04 -14.07
CA GLN A 346 -16.20 -21.45 -14.04
C GLN A 346 -15.47 -22.14 -15.19
N VAL A 347 -14.66 -23.15 -14.87
CA VAL A 347 -13.94 -23.98 -15.83
C VAL A 347 -14.49 -25.41 -15.81
N PRO A 348 -14.61 -26.07 -16.98
CA PRO A 348 -14.97 -27.48 -17.06
C PRO A 348 -13.96 -28.34 -16.28
N GLU A 349 -14.41 -29.41 -15.60
CA GLU A 349 -13.49 -30.38 -15.01
C GLU A 349 -12.76 -31.19 -16.10
N GLU A 350 -11.48 -31.49 -15.88
CA GLU A 350 -10.69 -32.38 -16.75
C GLU A 350 -11.19 -33.84 -16.72
N LYS A 351 -12.00 -34.22 -15.71
CA LYS A 351 -12.67 -35.52 -15.62
C LYS A 351 -14.12 -35.33 -15.12
N PRO A 352 -15.15 -35.41 -15.98
CA PRO A 352 -16.53 -35.05 -15.63
C PRO A 352 -17.27 -36.07 -14.72
N HIS A 353 -16.58 -37.10 -14.23
CA HIS A 353 -17.21 -38.22 -13.52
C HIS A 353 -16.43 -38.58 -12.25
N GLY A 354 -17.13 -38.55 -11.11
CA GLY A 354 -16.72 -39.32 -9.94
C GLY A 354 -16.66 -40.82 -10.25
N HIS A 355 -16.04 -41.62 -9.38
CA HIS A 355 -15.95 -43.07 -9.54
C HIS A 355 -17.32 -43.78 -9.69
N ASP A 356 -18.43 -43.10 -9.38
CA ASP A 356 -19.82 -43.57 -9.45
C ASP A 356 -20.63 -42.97 -10.63
N GLY A 357 -20.03 -42.14 -11.48
CA GLY A 357 -20.73 -41.47 -12.58
C GLY A 357 -21.55 -40.23 -12.19
N THR A 358 -21.48 -39.75 -10.94
CA THR A 358 -22.06 -38.43 -10.59
C THR A 358 -21.28 -37.29 -11.26
N LYS A 359 -22.03 -36.30 -11.76
CA LYS A 359 -21.47 -35.05 -12.30
C LYS A 359 -20.96 -34.21 -11.14
N CYS A 360 -19.65 -34.14 -10.92
CA CYS A 360 -19.12 -33.17 -9.97
C CYS A 360 -19.27 -31.75 -10.56
N GLY A 361 -19.61 -30.79 -9.69
CA GLY A 361 -19.85 -29.40 -10.08
C GLY A 361 -18.61 -28.78 -10.72
N SER A 362 -18.79 -27.83 -11.64
CA SER A 362 -17.65 -27.23 -12.32
C SER A 362 -16.78 -26.40 -11.36
N ARG A 363 -15.48 -26.27 -11.65
CA ARG A 363 -14.48 -25.63 -10.78
C ARG A 363 -14.40 -24.12 -11.06
N TYR A 364 -13.95 -23.33 -10.09
CA TYR A 364 -13.72 -21.89 -10.27
C TYR A 364 -12.22 -21.56 -10.30
N ARG A 365 -11.84 -20.72 -11.26
CA ARG A 365 -10.54 -20.07 -11.44
C ARG A 365 -10.70 -18.56 -11.28
N VAL A 366 -9.59 -17.83 -11.20
CA VAL A 366 -9.59 -16.36 -11.21
C VAL A 366 -9.24 -15.90 -12.62
N GLN A 367 -10.10 -15.10 -13.22
CA GLN A 367 -9.84 -14.44 -14.49
C GLN A 367 -9.40 -13.01 -14.25
N VAL A 368 -8.38 -12.57 -14.99
CA VAL A 368 -7.80 -11.23 -14.90
C VAL A 368 -7.81 -10.61 -16.29
N ASN A 369 -8.44 -9.45 -16.41
CA ASN A 369 -8.45 -8.66 -17.63
C ASN A 369 -7.48 -7.49 -17.48
N VAL A 370 -6.70 -7.22 -18.53
CA VAL A 370 -5.72 -6.14 -18.58
C VAL A 370 -6.17 -5.07 -19.56
N ARG A 371 -5.87 -3.80 -19.27
CA ARG A 371 -6.17 -2.66 -20.16
C ARG A 371 -5.38 -2.79 -21.46
N GLY A 372 -6.04 -2.54 -22.59
CA GLY A 372 -5.43 -2.66 -23.92
C GLY A 372 -5.22 -4.10 -24.40
N GLU A 373 -5.76 -5.11 -23.70
CA GLU A 373 -5.75 -6.50 -24.16
C GLU A 373 -7.17 -7.06 -24.26
N ASP A 374 -7.42 -7.83 -25.31
CA ASP A 374 -8.71 -8.46 -25.61
C ASP A 374 -8.88 -9.80 -24.87
N ALA A 375 -7.81 -10.56 -24.74
CA ALA A 375 -7.84 -11.89 -24.13
C ALA A 375 -7.63 -11.82 -22.61
N PRO A 376 -8.52 -12.40 -21.78
CA PRO A 376 -8.30 -12.51 -20.36
C PRO A 376 -7.25 -13.59 -20.02
N ARG A 377 -6.61 -13.45 -18.86
CA ARG A 377 -5.75 -14.49 -18.26
C ARG A 377 -6.55 -15.28 -17.22
N THR A 378 -6.23 -16.57 -17.03
CA THR A 378 -6.93 -17.44 -16.08
C THR A 378 -5.96 -18.17 -15.17
N TYR A 379 -6.18 -18.10 -13.86
CA TYR A 379 -5.28 -18.62 -12.84
C TYR A 379 -5.99 -19.49 -11.81
N HIS A 380 -5.23 -20.36 -11.15
CA HIS A 380 -5.68 -21.05 -9.94
C HIS A 380 -5.90 -20.06 -8.79
N THR A 381 -4.95 -19.15 -8.62
CA THR A 381 -4.92 -18.12 -7.58
C THR A 381 -4.28 -16.85 -8.14
N VAL A 382 -4.75 -15.70 -7.68
CA VAL A 382 -4.17 -14.38 -7.93
C VAL A 382 -3.75 -13.75 -6.61
N PHE A 383 -2.49 -13.29 -6.55
CA PHE A 383 -1.98 -12.43 -5.50
C PHE A 383 -2.04 -10.99 -5.96
N ASN A 384 -2.87 -10.17 -5.32
CA ASN A 384 -3.04 -8.77 -5.66
C ASN A 384 -2.23 -7.88 -4.71
N SER A 385 -1.12 -7.34 -5.19
CA SER A 385 -0.23 -6.47 -4.43
C SER A 385 -0.42 -4.97 -4.70
N ALA A 386 -1.43 -4.61 -5.50
CA ALA A 386 -1.77 -3.22 -5.72
C ALA A 386 -2.21 -2.56 -4.40
N PRO A 387 -1.78 -1.31 -4.12
CA PRO A 387 -2.31 -0.55 -2.99
C PRO A 387 -3.84 -0.46 -3.04
N LEU A 388 -4.50 -0.38 -1.88
CA LEU A 388 -5.97 -0.46 -1.82
C LEU A 388 -6.64 0.67 -2.61
N GLY A 389 -6.06 1.86 -2.64
CA GLY A 389 -6.53 2.97 -3.49
C GLY A 389 -6.49 2.64 -4.99
N ALA A 390 -5.40 2.05 -5.48
CA ALA A 390 -5.31 1.60 -6.86
C ALA A 390 -6.25 0.41 -7.15
N MET A 391 -6.47 -0.46 -6.17
CA MET A 391 -7.41 -1.58 -6.27
C MET A 391 -8.87 -1.10 -6.44
N GLN A 392 -9.24 0.06 -5.89
CA GLN A 392 -10.56 0.67 -6.12
C GLN A 392 -10.81 1.04 -7.59
N HIS A 393 -9.76 1.18 -8.41
CA HIS A 393 -9.90 1.45 -9.86
C HIS A 393 -10.18 0.19 -10.69
N MET A 394 -10.13 -0.99 -10.07
CA MET A 394 -10.41 -2.28 -10.72
C MET A 394 -11.90 -2.63 -10.58
N GLN A 395 -12.45 -3.30 -11.59
CA GLN A 395 -13.77 -3.95 -11.52
C GLN A 395 -13.63 -5.26 -10.73
N LEU A 396 -14.16 -5.31 -9.52
CA LEU A 396 -14.04 -6.44 -8.59
C LEU A 396 -15.39 -7.11 -8.30
N GLU A 397 -16.45 -6.70 -8.98
CA GLU A 397 -17.81 -7.22 -8.80
C GLU A 397 -17.85 -8.72 -9.09
N GLY A 398 -17.09 -9.18 -10.09
CA GLY A 398 -16.98 -10.60 -10.45
C GLY A 398 -16.29 -11.48 -9.41
N LEU A 399 -15.64 -10.89 -8.39
CA LEU A 399 -15.11 -11.62 -7.24
C LEU A 399 -16.14 -11.82 -6.12
N ASN A 400 -17.28 -11.14 -6.19
CA ASN A 400 -18.32 -11.16 -5.15
C ASN A 400 -17.77 -10.96 -3.72
N LEU A 401 -16.83 -10.02 -3.54
CA LEU A 401 -16.22 -9.73 -2.24
C LEU A 401 -17.29 -9.36 -1.20
N ASP A 402 -17.11 -9.79 0.05
CA ASP A 402 -18.03 -9.44 1.13
C ASP A 402 -18.03 -7.91 1.39
N TRP A 403 -19.09 -7.44 2.07
CA TRP A 403 -19.24 -6.02 2.35
C TRP A 403 -18.07 -5.46 3.15
N ASP A 404 -17.54 -6.23 4.11
CA ASP A 404 -16.46 -5.78 4.97
C ASP A 404 -15.13 -5.63 4.21
N VAL A 405 -14.80 -6.54 3.28
CA VAL A 405 -13.64 -6.43 2.38
C VAL A 405 -13.80 -5.21 1.47
N LYS A 406 -14.96 -5.04 0.83
CA LYS A 406 -15.26 -3.87 -0.02
C LYS A 406 -15.14 -2.56 0.78
N ARG A 407 -15.65 -2.55 2.02
CA ARG A 407 -15.55 -1.42 2.94
C ARG A 407 -14.10 -1.15 3.30
N ALA A 408 -13.30 -2.17 3.59
CA ALA A 408 -11.91 -2.01 3.99
C ALA A 408 -11.05 -1.50 2.81
N ILE A 409 -11.20 -2.04 1.60
CA ILE A 409 -10.55 -1.53 0.38
C ILE A 409 -10.83 -0.03 0.18
N ARG A 410 -12.05 0.42 0.50
CA ARG A 410 -12.47 1.82 0.32
C ARG A 410 -12.05 2.77 1.45
N ASN A 411 -12.02 2.31 2.70
CA ASN A 411 -11.96 3.21 3.87
C ASN A 411 -10.71 3.05 4.74
N LEU A 412 -9.94 1.97 4.61
CA LEU A 412 -8.67 1.87 5.33
C LEU A 412 -7.80 3.07 4.97
N GLY A 413 -7.34 3.77 5.99
CA GLY A 413 -6.65 5.05 5.82
C GLY A 413 -5.33 4.89 5.08
N TYR A 414 -4.98 5.91 4.30
CA TYR A 414 -3.70 6.02 3.59
C TYR A 414 -3.09 7.40 3.82
N GLY A 415 -1.81 7.43 4.16
CA GLY A 415 -1.05 8.65 4.40
C GLY A 415 -0.67 9.33 3.10
N ALA A 416 -0.68 10.66 3.11
CA ALA A 416 -0.05 11.45 2.06
C ALA A 416 1.44 11.60 2.36
N SER A 417 2.27 11.52 1.33
CA SER A 417 3.68 11.88 1.45
C SER A 417 4.21 12.46 0.16
N CYS A 418 4.98 13.54 0.30
CA CYS A 418 5.74 14.16 -0.78
C CYS A 418 7.23 14.18 -0.42
N LYS A 419 8.08 14.02 -1.43
CA LYS A 419 9.52 14.22 -1.32
C LYS A 419 10.03 15.11 -2.43
N VAL A 420 10.97 15.99 -2.09
CA VAL A 420 11.68 16.83 -3.06
C VAL A 420 13.18 16.71 -2.90
N GLY A 421 13.84 16.13 -3.89
CA GLY A 421 15.29 16.13 -4.02
C GLY A 421 15.75 17.34 -4.82
N ILE A 422 16.78 18.04 -4.35
CA ILE A 422 17.42 19.16 -5.06
C ILE A 422 18.86 18.78 -5.36
N ARG A 423 19.29 19.01 -6.59
CA ARG A 423 20.70 18.94 -6.95
C ARG A 423 21.34 20.32 -6.80
N PHE A 424 22.44 20.38 -6.09
CA PHE A 424 23.24 21.58 -5.90
C PHE A 424 24.59 21.45 -6.60
N LYS A 425 25.25 22.56 -6.94
CA LYS A 425 26.60 22.63 -7.52
C LYS A 425 27.65 21.96 -6.65
N THR A 426 27.46 21.98 -5.33
CA THR A 426 28.34 21.33 -4.36
C THR A 426 27.54 20.74 -3.20
N LEU A 427 28.14 19.82 -2.47
CA LEU A 427 27.68 19.33 -1.16
C LEU A 427 27.89 20.42 -0.08
N TRP A 428 27.26 21.58 -0.25
CA TRP A 428 27.50 22.78 0.54
C TRP A 428 27.30 22.58 2.04
N TRP A 429 26.40 21.66 2.44
CA TRP A 429 26.11 21.36 3.84
C TRP A 429 27.28 20.66 4.56
N LEU A 430 28.16 19.97 3.83
CA LEU A 430 29.36 19.35 4.40
C LEU A 430 30.44 20.38 4.78
N LYS A 431 30.32 21.62 4.28
CA LYS A 431 31.38 22.65 4.35
C LYS A 431 31.07 23.70 5.41
N GLU A 432 32.11 24.43 5.82
CA GLU A 432 31.96 25.65 6.61
C GLU A 432 30.98 26.61 5.89
N PRO A 433 30.00 27.19 6.61
CA PRO A 433 29.86 27.22 8.07
C PRO A 433 28.98 26.09 8.65
N TYR A 434 28.38 25.25 7.80
CA TYR A 434 27.30 24.35 8.18
C TYR A 434 27.81 23.06 8.82
N ASN A 435 28.89 22.48 8.28
CA ASN A 435 29.61 21.34 8.85
C ASN A 435 28.70 20.15 9.24
N ILE A 436 27.74 19.80 8.39
CA ILE A 436 26.80 18.69 8.59
C ILE A 436 27.39 17.42 7.97
N THR A 437 28.40 16.84 8.61
CA THR A 437 29.32 15.86 7.99
C THR A 437 28.94 14.39 8.16
N GLU A 438 27.83 14.08 8.83
CA GLU A 438 27.46 12.70 9.23
C GLU A 438 26.00 12.41 8.86
N GLY A 439 25.51 12.91 7.73
CA GLY A 439 24.09 12.77 7.36
C GLY A 439 23.17 13.44 8.40
N GLY A 440 22.07 12.78 8.74
CA GLY A 440 21.10 13.25 9.75
C GLY A 440 19.92 14.01 9.16
N VAL A 441 19.15 14.62 10.05
CA VAL A 441 17.85 15.23 9.73
C VAL A 441 17.72 16.57 10.44
N ALA A 442 17.36 17.60 9.67
CA ALA A 442 16.91 18.88 10.17
C ALA A 442 15.37 18.94 10.17
N LYS A 443 14.78 19.46 11.24
CA LYS A 443 13.32 19.53 11.45
C LYS A 443 12.85 20.98 11.60
N THR A 444 11.66 21.29 11.09
CA THR A 444 11.08 22.64 11.18
C THR A 444 9.55 22.67 11.08
N ASP A 445 8.94 23.75 11.55
CA ASP A 445 7.53 24.10 11.31
C ASP A 445 7.29 24.84 9.97
N LEU A 446 8.34 25.12 9.20
CA LEU A 446 8.21 25.63 7.84
C LEU A 446 7.62 24.60 6.88
N PRO A 447 6.99 25.00 5.76
CA PRO A 447 6.39 24.09 4.78
C PRO A 447 7.24 22.87 4.38
N ILE A 448 8.56 22.99 4.25
CA ILE A 448 9.42 21.83 3.90
C ILE A 448 9.46 20.72 4.95
N ARG A 449 9.13 21.03 6.21
CA ARG A 449 9.12 20.21 7.44
C ARG A 449 10.42 19.49 7.80
N THR A 450 10.91 18.65 6.93
CA THR A 450 12.07 17.79 7.17
C THR A 450 13.04 17.89 6.01
N CYS A 451 14.28 18.29 6.29
CA CYS A 451 15.41 18.23 5.37
C CYS A 451 16.33 17.08 5.81
N VAL A 452 16.60 16.13 4.91
CA VAL A 452 17.39 14.93 5.19
C VAL A 452 18.71 15.01 4.44
N TYR A 453 19.81 15.01 5.17
CA TYR A 453 21.16 14.99 4.60
C TYR A 453 21.52 13.53 4.25
N PRO A 454 21.80 13.21 2.98
CA PRO A 454 22.01 11.82 2.61
C PRO A 454 23.20 11.18 3.30
N SER A 455 23.06 9.90 3.62
CA SER A 455 24.13 9.13 4.26
C SER A 455 25.12 8.51 3.27
N TYR A 456 24.71 8.33 2.01
CA TYR A 456 25.54 7.73 0.95
C TYR A 456 26.61 8.69 0.40
N ASN A 457 26.39 10.01 0.45
CA ASN A 457 27.31 11.00 -0.13
C ASN A 457 28.23 11.70 0.89
N VAL A 458 28.29 11.21 2.13
CA VAL A 458 29.12 11.82 3.21
C VAL A 458 30.63 11.76 2.93
N HIS A 459 31.06 10.87 2.01
CA HIS A 459 32.47 10.68 1.65
C HIS A 459 32.80 11.18 0.23
N ASP A 460 31.86 11.85 -0.43
CA ASP A 460 32.05 12.31 -1.81
C ASP A 460 32.95 13.55 -1.89
N ASP A 461 32.97 14.38 -0.83
CA ASP A 461 33.83 15.56 -0.74
C ASP A 461 35.16 15.32 0.02
N ASP A 462 35.52 14.04 0.28
CA ASP A 462 36.79 13.67 0.92
C ASP A 462 37.98 14.23 0.10
N PRO A 463 39.04 14.78 0.75
CA PRO A 463 40.18 15.39 0.05
C PRO A 463 40.89 14.53 -1.00
N ASP A 464 40.82 13.20 -0.82
CA ASP A 464 41.50 12.22 -1.66
C ASP A 464 40.62 11.70 -2.82
N ARG A 465 39.41 12.25 -3.01
CA ARG A 465 38.49 11.88 -4.11
C ARG A 465 38.75 12.72 -5.36
N GLU A 466 38.71 12.06 -6.52
CA GLU A 466 38.79 12.69 -7.84
C GLU A 466 37.63 13.67 -8.09
N HIS A 467 36.45 13.37 -7.54
CA HIS A 467 35.19 14.10 -7.77
C HIS A 467 34.80 15.06 -6.62
N ARG A 468 35.78 15.63 -5.92
CA ARG A 468 35.54 16.60 -4.83
C ARG A 468 34.99 17.93 -5.40
N ASN A 469 34.11 18.60 -4.65
CA ASN A 469 33.41 19.82 -5.03
C ASN A 469 32.49 19.67 -6.24
N GLU A 470 32.01 18.46 -6.49
CA GLU A 470 31.03 18.19 -7.54
C GLU A 470 29.58 18.31 -7.04
N PRO A 471 28.62 18.40 -7.97
CA PRO A 471 27.21 18.41 -7.66
C PRO A 471 26.75 17.25 -6.80
N GLY A 472 25.82 17.53 -5.89
CA GLY A 472 25.26 16.55 -4.97
C GLY A 472 23.78 16.78 -4.75
N VAL A 473 23.08 15.69 -4.40
CA VAL A 473 21.64 15.71 -4.14
C VAL A 473 21.38 15.85 -2.64
N LEU A 474 20.42 16.70 -2.28
CA LEU A 474 19.88 16.86 -0.94
C LEU A 474 18.39 16.52 -0.97
N LEU A 475 17.91 15.72 -0.02
CA LEU A 475 16.46 15.56 0.18
C LEU A 475 15.96 16.77 0.99
N ALA A 476 15.65 17.85 0.27
CA ALA A 476 15.35 19.16 0.82
C ALA A 476 14.01 19.23 1.55
N SER A 477 13.04 18.42 1.13
CA SER A 477 11.74 18.31 1.79
C SER A 477 11.27 16.86 1.81
N TYR A 478 10.87 16.40 3.00
CA TYR A 478 10.14 15.17 3.22
C TYR A 478 8.93 15.45 4.11
N THR A 479 7.74 15.41 3.54
CA THR A 479 6.49 15.81 4.19
C THR A 479 5.48 14.68 4.19
N TRP A 480 4.71 14.61 5.27
CA TRP A 480 3.61 13.66 5.49
C TRP A 480 2.29 14.43 5.73
N SER A 481 1.16 13.72 5.65
CA SER A 481 -0.17 14.21 6.06
C SER A 481 -0.57 15.52 5.33
N GLN A 482 -1.09 16.52 6.05
CA GLN A 482 -1.58 17.76 5.47
C GLN A 482 -0.49 18.56 4.74
N GLU A 483 0.75 18.52 5.22
CA GLU A 483 1.88 19.22 4.61
C GLU A 483 2.27 18.58 3.28
N ALA A 484 2.20 17.26 3.18
CA ALA A 484 2.37 16.58 1.90
C ALA A 484 1.35 17.05 0.87
N ASN A 485 0.08 17.17 1.25
CA ASN A 485 -0.95 17.68 0.32
C ASN A 485 -0.72 19.16 -0.08
N ARG A 486 -0.18 19.98 0.82
CA ARG A 486 0.16 21.39 0.54
C ARG A 486 1.34 21.51 -0.41
N ILE A 487 2.41 20.76 -0.17
CA ILE A 487 3.55 20.69 -1.08
C ILE A 487 3.13 20.07 -2.41
N GLY A 488 2.39 18.97 -2.40
CA GLY A 488 1.88 18.29 -3.59
C GLY A 488 1.00 19.16 -4.49
N ALA A 489 0.36 20.20 -3.96
CA ALA A 489 -0.38 21.18 -4.76
C ALA A 489 0.54 22.08 -5.63
N LEU A 490 1.82 22.20 -5.27
CA LEU A 490 2.84 22.95 -6.01
C LEU A 490 3.68 22.04 -6.93
N ILE A 491 3.51 20.72 -6.81
CA ILE A 491 4.20 19.72 -7.63
C ILE A 491 3.48 19.62 -8.97
N ASP A 492 4.22 19.83 -10.06
CA ASP A 492 3.67 19.67 -11.40
C ASP A 492 3.22 18.23 -11.64
N ARG A 493 2.15 18.08 -12.41
CA ARG A 493 1.47 16.80 -12.67
C ARG A 493 1.87 16.17 -14.01
N ALA A 494 2.80 16.76 -14.76
CA ALA A 494 3.29 16.12 -15.97
C ALA A 494 3.89 14.75 -15.63
N THR A 495 3.51 13.75 -16.43
CA THR A 495 3.98 12.36 -16.27
C THR A 495 5.45 12.19 -16.63
N ASP A 496 6.05 13.17 -17.32
CA ASP A 496 7.44 13.19 -17.70
C ASP A 496 8.10 14.48 -17.19
N LYS A 497 8.66 14.41 -15.98
CA LYS A 497 9.44 15.50 -15.37
C LYS A 497 10.91 15.48 -15.77
N THR A 498 11.31 14.66 -16.74
CA THR A 498 12.73 14.49 -17.08
C THR A 498 13.33 15.69 -17.83
N SER A 499 12.56 16.74 -18.10
CA SER A 499 12.99 17.80 -19.01
C SER A 499 12.73 19.27 -18.63
N SER A 500 11.94 19.60 -17.60
CA SER A 500 11.81 21.01 -17.17
C SER A 500 11.26 21.18 -15.75
N THR A 501 11.91 22.02 -14.93
CA THR A 501 11.39 22.54 -13.66
C THR A 501 10.67 23.87 -13.82
N GLU A 502 10.50 24.36 -15.06
CA GLU A 502 9.98 25.71 -15.35
C GLU A 502 8.54 25.90 -14.86
N ASP A 503 7.77 24.82 -14.77
CA ASP A 503 6.40 24.83 -14.25
C ASP A 503 6.33 24.69 -12.71
N GLU A 504 7.47 24.56 -12.02
CA GLU A 504 7.59 24.40 -10.56
C GLU A 504 8.34 25.59 -9.90
N GLU A 505 8.33 26.78 -10.49
CA GLU A 505 9.04 27.95 -9.94
C GLU A 505 8.53 28.37 -8.54
N GLU A 506 7.23 28.29 -8.25
CA GLU A 506 6.69 28.57 -6.90
C GLU A 506 7.22 27.56 -5.87
N LEU A 507 7.29 26.27 -6.24
CA LEU A 507 7.85 25.22 -5.40
C LEU A 507 9.34 25.47 -5.12
N LYS A 508 10.11 25.82 -6.16
CA LYS A 508 11.53 26.16 -6.05
C LYS A 508 11.78 27.38 -5.16
N GLU A 509 11.01 28.46 -5.33
CA GLU A 509 11.11 29.66 -4.48
C GLU A 509 10.85 29.33 -3.00
N LEU A 510 9.80 28.53 -2.73
CA LEU A 510 9.47 28.05 -1.38
C LEU A 510 10.60 27.20 -0.79
N LEU A 511 11.13 26.24 -1.55
CA LEU A 511 12.22 25.36 -1.09
C LEU A 511 13.48 26.15 -0.73
N LEU A 512 13.90 27.07 -1.60
CA LEU A 512 15.07 27.91 -1.35
C LEU A 512 14.84 28.87 -0.17
N HIS A 513 13.62 29.42 -0.04
CA HIS A 513 13.25 30.27 1.09
C HIS A 513 13.36 29.51 2.42
N ASP A 514 12.73 28.34 2.49
CA ASP A 514 12.67 27.56 3.72
C ASP A 514 14.03 26.96 4.09
N LEU A 515 14.79 26.45 3.11
CA LEU A 515 16.17 26.00 3.34
C LEU A 515 17.03 27.16 3.85
N ALA A 516 16.91 28.35 3.26
CA ALA A 516 17.66 29.51 3.75
C ALA A 516 17.29 29.84 5.19
N ARG A 517 16.01 29.87 5.56
CA ARG A 517 15.59 30.12 6.94
C ARG A 517 16.10 29.05 7.91
N LEU A 518 16.01 27.79 7.53
CA LEU A 518 16.45 26.65 8.35
C LEU A 518 17.96 26.65 8.60
N HIS A 519 18.74 27.19 7.67
CA HIS A 519 20.21 27.21 7.73
C HIS A 519 20.81 28.58 8.03
N THR A 520 20.00 29.63 8.18
CA THR A 520 20.49 30.98 8.51
C THR A 520 20.85 31.03 9.99
N PRO A 521 22.11 31.25 10.38
CA PRO A 521 22.49 31.29 11.79
C PRO A 521 21.80 32.49 12.48
N THR A 522 20.88 32.24 13.41
CA THR A 522 20.08 33.32 14.03
C THR A 522 20.71 33.94 15.28
N SER A 523 21.76 33.32 15.86
CA SER A 523 22.21 33.69 17.21
C SER A 523 23.69 33.48 17.54
N ASP A 524 24.52 33.00 16.60
CA ASP A 524 25.97 32.84 16.83
C ASP A 524 26.80 33.91 16.09
N PRO A 525 27.33 34.93 16.80
CA PRO A 525 28.16 35.97 16.21
C PRO A 525 29.49 35.49 15.61
N LYS A 526 29.90 34.23 15.87
CA LYS A 526 31.12 33.64 15.31
C LYS A 526 30.91 33.00 13.94
N ASN A 527 29.66 32.82 13.52
CA ASN A 527 29.36 32.27 12.20
C ASN A 527 29.64 33.33 11.10
N PRO A 528 30.40 33.02 10.03
CA PRO A 528 30.73 34.00 8.99
C PRO A 528 29.51 34.50 8.19
N PHE A 529 28.36 33.82 8.27
CA PHE A 529 27.08 34.25 7.69
C PHE A 529 26.20 34.98 8.71
N TYR A 530 26.63 35.10 9.97
CA TYR A 530 25.95 35.95 10.93
C TYR A 530 26.19 37.42 10.57
N ASP A 531 25.13 38.04 10.08
CA ASP A 531 24.99 39.48 9.99
C ASP A 531 23.61 39.84 10.56
N PRO A 532 23.54 40.63 11.65
CA PRO A 532 22.27 41.04 12.25
C PRO A 532 21.30 41.71 11.27
N ASN A 533 21.79 42.20 10.12
CA ASN A 533 21.01 42.95 9.16
C ASN A 533 20.69 42.20 7.85
N ASP A 534 21.41 41.12 7.49
CA ASP A 534 21.22 40.47 6.19
C ASP A 534 21.51 38.95 6.12
N ALA A 535 21.76 38.25 7.24
CA ALA A 535 22.17 36.83 7.27
C ALA A 535 21.29 35.91 6.39
N TYR A 536 19.97 36.12 6.44
CA TYR A 536 19.01 35.40 5.62
C TYR A 536 19.22 35.65 4.13
N GLN A 537 19.39 36.92 3.72
CA GLN A 537 19.56 37.29 2.32
C GLN A 537 20.85 36.72 1.74
N LYS A 538 21.94 36.72 2.52
CA LYS A 538 23.20 36.09 2.13
C LYS A 538 23.05 34.58 1.95
N THR A 539 22.38 33.91 2.90
CA THR A 539 22.13 32.46 2.84
C THR A 539 21.25 32.10 1.65
N TYR A 540 20.17 32.85 1.42
CA TYR A 540 19.28 32.64 0.28
C TYR A 540 20.01 32.83 -1.05
N ALA A 541 20.75 33.94 -1.21
CA ALA A 541 21.51 34.19 -2.44
C ALA A 541 22.57 33.10 -2.71
N PHE A 542 23.22 32.60 -1.65
CA PHE A 542 24.15 31.48 -1.75
C PHE A 542 23.45 30.20 -2.22
N LEU A 543 22.35 29.79 -1.58
CA LEU A 543 21.62 28.57 -1.97
C LEU A 543 21.03 28.67 -3.38
N ALA A 544 20.53 29.85 -3.75
CA ALA A 544 20.04 30.12 -5.10
C ALA A 544 21.14 30.04 -6.16
N ASP A 545 22.36 30.50 -5.86
CA ASP A 545 23.52 30.27 -6.73
C ASP A 545 23.89 28.78 -6.80
N GLN A 546 23.79 28.05 -5.69
CA GLN A 546 24.13 26.61 -5.68
C GLN A 546 23.09 25.75 -6.43
N TYR A 547 21.85 26.21 -6.60
CA TYR A 547 20.78 25.43 -7.21
C TYR A 547 21.09 25.02 -8.67
N LEU A 548 20.81 23.75 -9.02
CA LEU A 548 20.90 23.26 -10.40
C LEU A 548 19.52 22.87 -10.95
N ASP A 549 18.91 21.84 -10.36
CA ASP A 549 17.59 21.32 -10.70
C ASP A 549 16.98 20.60 -9.49
N HIS A 550 15.70 20.20 -9.59
CA HIS A 550 15.01 19.46 -8.55
C HIS A 550 14.08 18.40 -9.14
N TYR A 551 13.69 17.44 -8.31
CA TYR A 551 12.64 16.48 -8.63
C TYR A 551 11.73 16.29 -7.43
N ALA A 552 10.43 16.44 -7.66
CA ALA A 552 9.40 16.37 -6.64
C ALA A 552 8.37 15.29 -6.99
N TRP A 553 7.98 14.49 -5.99
CA TRP A 553 7.00 13.41 -6.14
C TRP A 553 5.91 13.47 -5.08
N ASP A 554 4.66 13.36 -5.52
CA ASP A 554 3.47 13.18 -4.69
C ASP A 554 2.92 11.76 -4.88
N TRP A 555 2.94 10.95 -3.83
CA TRP A 555 2.44 9.58 -3.87
C TRP A 555 0.92 9.47 -4.05
N TYR A 556 0.14 10.51 -3.73
CA TYR A 556 -1.29 10.54 -4.03
C TYR A 556 -1.57 10.86 -5.50
N ALA A 557 -0.69 11.60 -6.17
CA ALA A 557 -0.80 11.91 -7.60
C ALA A 557 -0.40 10.70 -8.48
N ASP A 558 0.39 9.76 -7.96
CA ASP A 558 0.71 8.51 -8.67
C ASP A 558 -0.55 7.62 -8.78
N ARG A 559 -1.08 7.51 -10.01
CA ARG A 559 -2.27 6.70 -10.32
C ARG A 559 -2.15 5.21 -10.00
N HIS A 560 -0.93 4.69 -9.84
CA HIS A 560 -0.66 3.29 -9.53
C HIS A 560 -0.44 3.06 -8.03
N ALA A 561 -0.19 4.11 -7.25
CA ALA A 561 -0.06 4.04 -5.79
C ALA A 561 -1.31 4.57 -5.05
N VAL A 562 -1.81 5.74 -5.46
CA VAL A 562 -3.00 6.41 -4.90
C VAL A 562 -2.89 6.59 -3.38
N GLY A 563 -1.72 7.05 -2.94
CA GLY A 563 -1.34 7.20 -1.54
C GLY A 563 0.05 6.66 -1.27
N ALA A 564 0.70 7.15 -0.20
CA ALA A 564 2.06 6.74 0.14
C ALA A 564 2.09 5.35 0.78
N PHE A 565 1.30 5.14 1.83
CA PHE A 565 1.24 3.91 2.60
C PHE A 565 0.00 3.87 3.48
N ALA A 566 -0.38 2.68 3.95
CA ALA A 566 -1.45 2.54 4.91
C ALA A 566 -1.16 3.38 6.14
N TYR A 567 -2.21 4.03 6.62
CA TYR A 567 -2.16 4.95 7.73
C TYR A 567 -3.54 5.00 8.37
N PHE A 568 -3.79 4.06 9.28
CA PHE A 568 -5.12 3.71 9.76
C PHE A 568 -5.66 4.71 10.78
N GLY A 569 -6.94 5.01 10.62
CA GLY A 569 -7.70 5.80 11.58
C GLY A 569 -8.10 4.98 12.82
N PRO A 570 -8.69 5.64 13.83
CA PRO A 570 -9.17 4.98 15.04
C PRO A 570 -10.15 3.84 14.73
N GLY A 571 -9.91 2.67 15.33
CA GLY A 571 -10.73 1.46 15.23
C GLY A 571 -10.54 0.64 13.96
N GLN A 572 -9.68 1.08 13.02
CA GLN A 572 -9.54 0.41 11.73
C GLN A 572 -8.74 -0.89 11.83
N PHE A 573 -7.75 -1.00 12.71
CA PHE A 573 -7.06 -2.29 12.95
C PHE A 573 -8.01 -3.32 13.54
N GLN A 574 -8.90 -2.95 14.45
CA GLN A 574 -9.85 -3.89 15.05
C GLN A 574 -10.97 -4.29 14.07
N HIS A 575 -11.51 -3.33 13.31
CA HIS A 575 -12.79 -3.52 12.60
C HIS A 575 -12.69 -3.65 11.07
N MET A 576 -11.55 -3.31 10.46
CA MET A 576 -11.39 -3.33 9.00
C MET A 576 -10.18 -4.14 8.53
N TYR A 577 -9.07 -4.11 9.27
CA TYR A 577 -7.88 -4.90 8.94
C TYR A 577 -8.16 -6.41 8.78
N PRO A 578 -8.93 -7.09 9.66
CA PRO A 578 -9.22 -8.51 9.49
C PRO A 578 -9.99 -8.83 8.19
N ALA A 579 -10.67 -7.83 7.60
CA ALA A 579 -11.36 -8.02 6.33
C ALA A 579 -10.37 -8.08 5.16
N VAL A 580 -9.32 -7.25 5.11
CA VAL A 580 -8.32 -7.32 4.02
C VAL A 580 -7.33 -8.48 4.17
N THR A 581 -7.21 -9.05 5.37
CA THR A 581 -6.40 -10.25 5.59
C THR A 581 -7.17 -11.54 5.28
N LYS A 582 -8.50 -11.50 5.25
CA LYS A 582 -9.37 -12.63 4.93
C LYS A 582 -9.40 -12.92 3.43
N THR A 583 -9.36 -14.21 3.07
CA THR A 583 -9.38 -14.68 1.67
C THR A 583 -9.96 -16.07 1.56
N ASP A 584 -10.45 -16.42 0.36
CA ASP A 584 -10.82 -17.79 -0.03
C ASP A 584 -9.62 -18.61 -0.55
N GLY A 585 -8.41 -18.02 -0.59
CA GLY A 585 -7.18 -18.60 -1.12
C GLY A 585 -7.05 -18.57 -2.65
N LYS A 586 -8.04 -18.03 -3.37
CA LYS A 586 -8.01 -17.82 -4.83
C LYS A 586 -7.73 -16.35 -5.17
N HIS A 587 -8.36 -15.39 -4.51
CA HIS A 587 -7.95 -13.98 -4.61
C HIS A 587 -7.38 -13.51 -3.27
N VAL A 588 -6.08 -13.26 -3.25
CA VAL A 588 -5.34 -12.96 -2.03
C VAL A 588 -4.79 -11.54 -2.11
N ILE A 589 -5.24 -10.65 -1.23
CA ILE A 589 -4.69 -9.29 -1.11
C ILE A 589 -3.38 -9.38 -0.33
N ILE A 590 -2.31 -8.78 -0.85
CA ILE A 590 -0.99 -8.69 -0.20
C ILE A 590 -0.45 -7.26 -0.35
N GLY A 591 0.63 -6.94 0.36
CA GLY A 591 1.18 -5.58 0.44
C GLY A 591 1.12 -5.03 1.86
N GLU A 592 1.84 -3.94 2.11
CA GLU A 592 2.01 -3.40 3.47
C GLU A 592 0.68 -3.08 4.18
N ALA A 593 -0.32 -2.57 3.47
CA ALA A 593 -1.66 -2.31 4.03
C ALA A 593 -2.43 -3.57 4.47
N ALA A 594 -1.96 -4.76 4.06
CA ALA A 594 -2.47 -6.04 4.49
C ALA A 594 -1.50 -6.71 5.49
N SER A 595 -0.79 -5.91 6.29
CA SER A 595 0.09 -6.34 7.38
C SER A 595 -0.04 -5.42 8.61
N ALA A 596 0.57 -5.80 9.73
CA ALA A 596 0.69 -4.94 10.91
C ALA A 596 1.81 -3.87 10.81
N HIS A 597 2.70 -3.97 9.82
CA HIS A 597 3.88 -3.11 9.70
C HIS A 597 3.74 -2.18 8.49
N HIS A 598 2.83 -1.22 8.61
CA HIS A 598 2.57 -0.21 7.57
C HIS A 598 3.81 0.63 7.26
N ALA A 599 3.86 1.20 6.05
CA ALA A 599 4.94 2.07 5.57
C ALA A 599 6.35 1.42 5.46
N TRP A 600 6.51 0.16 5.85
CA TRP A 600 7.78 -0.57 5.81
C TRP A 600 7.78 -1.70 4.78
N VAL A 601 8.97 -2.02 4.26
CA VAL A 601 9.16 -3.18 3.37
C VAL A 601 8.75 -4.47 4.08
N VAL A 602 9.03 -4.60 5.38
CA VAL A 602 8.71 -5.83 6.12
C VAL A 602 7.22 -6.16 6.08
N GLY A 603 6.32 -5.17 6.14
CA GLY A 603 4.88 -5.40 6.02
C GLY A 603 4.48 -6.00 4.67
N ALA A 604 5.13 -5.57 3.59
CA ALA A 604 4.95 -6.18 2.27
C ALA A 604 5.44 -7.64 2.22
N LEU A 605 6.50 -7.98 2.97
CA LEU A 605 7.02 -9.34 3.04
C LEU A 605 6.16 -10.25 3.91
N GLU A 606 5.74 -9.79 5.10
CA GLU A 606 4.87 -10.51 6.03
C GLU A 606 3.52 -10.85 5.39
N SER A 607 2.90 -9.88 4.71
CA SER A 607 1.64 -10.11 4.00
C SER A 607 1.77 -11.12 2.86
N ALA A 608 2.91 -11.16 2.15
CA ALA A 608 3.19 -12.15 1.12
C ALA A 608 3.36 -13.57 1.72
N VAL A 609 4.03 -13.71 2.86
CA VAL A 609 4.16 -14.99 3.58
C VAL A 609 2.79 -15.51 4.04
N ARG A 610 1.97 -14.64 4.65
CA ARG A 610 0.58 -14.96 5.00
C ARG A 610 -0.21 -15.38 3.76
N GLY A 611 -0.13 -14.60 2.69
CA GLY A 611 -0.88 -14.86 1.47
C GLY A 611 -0.55 -16.22 0.87
N VAL A 612 0.74 -16.57 0.77
CA VAL A 612 1.15 -17.88 0.23
C VAL A 612 0.67 -19.01 1.13
N TYR A 613 0.72 -18.85 2.46
CA TYR A 613 0.14 -19.83 3.37
C TYR A 613 -1.36 -20.04 3.14
N GLN A 614 -2.13 -18.96 2.95
CA GLN A 614 -3.57 -19.04 2.67
C GLN A 614 -3.87 -19.78 1.36
N PHE A 615 -3.07 -19.51 0.32
CA PHE A 615 -3.09 -20.27 -0.93
C PHE A 615 -2.81 -21.76 -0.70
N LEU A 616 -1.71 -22.11 -0.01
CA LEU A 616 -1.34 -23.50 0.25
C LEU A 616 -2.42 -24.22 1.04
N PHE A 617 -2.94 -23.59 2.09
CA PHE A 617 -4.00 -24.15 2.93
C PHE A 617 -5.25 -24.46 2.11
N LYS A 618 -5.70 -23.54 1.25
CA LYS A 618 -6.86 -23.75 0.35
C LYS A 618 -6.67 -24.97 -0.54
N HIS A 619 -5.47 -25.20 -1.06
CA HIS A 619 -5.18 -26.30 -1.99
C HIS A 619 -4.61 -27.55 -1.31
N SER A 620 -4.46 -27.55 0.02
CA SER A 620 -3.81 -28.63 0.78
C SER A 620 -4.50 -29.98 0.60
N LYS A 621 -5.84 -30.05 0.57
CA LYS A 621 -6.56 -31.32 0.34
C LYS A 621 -6.42 -31.87 -1.09
N ARG A 622 -5.89 -31.07 -2.01
CA ARG A 622 -5.92 -31.32 -3.47
C ARG A 622 -4.55 -31.41 -4.12
N SER A 623 -3.49 -31.20 -3.34
CA SER A 623 -2.10 -31.28 -3.77
C SER A 623 -1.23 -31.71 -2.59
N THR A 624 -0.55 -32.85 -2.74
CA THR A 624 0.36 -33.41 -1.74
C THR A 624 1.46 -32.42 -1.38
N ALA A 625 1.97 -31.71 -2.39
CA ALA A 625 2.99 -30.70 -2.22
C ALA A 625 2.47 -29.51 -1.39
N ALA A 626 1.27 -29.01 -1.72
CA ALA A 626 0.64 -27.92 -0.97
C ALA A 626 0.41 -28.32 0.50
N HIS A 627 -0.11 -29.53 0.75
CA HIS A 627 -0.30 -30.04 2.11
C HIS A 627 1.00 -30.08 2.92
N LYS A 628 2.07 -30.65 2.36
CA LYS A 628 3.37 -30.73 3.03
C LYS A 628 3.93 -29.35 3.36
N ALA A 629 3.76 -28.39 2.45
CA ALA A 629 4.18 -27.01 2.67
C ALA A 629 3.32 -26.31 3.74
N THR A 630 1.99 -26.49 3.73
CA THR A 630 1.10 -26.00 4.79
C THR A 630 1.49 -26.55 6.15
N GLU A 631 1.76 -27.86 6.24
CA GLU A 631 2.24 -28.49 7.48
C GLU A 631 3.60 -27.97 7.92
N ALA A 632 4.49 -27.66 6.98
CA ALA A 632 5.76 -27.02 7.31
C ALA A 632 5.58 -25.62 7.89
N TYR A 633 4.64 -24.81 7.37
CA TYR A 633 4.28 -23.53 7.98
C TYR A 633 3.64 -23.71 9.36
N ASN A 634 2.69 -24.65 9.51
CA ASN A 634 2.02 -24.92 10.78
C ASN A 634 3.00 -25.32 11.89
N ASN A 635 4.09 -25.99 11.53
CA ASN A 635 5.13 -26.45 12.44
C ASN A 635 6.37 -25.53 12.49
N ASP A 636 6.30 -24.31 11.92
CA ASP A 636 7.40 -23.33 11.86
C ASP A 636 8.71 -23.88 11.28
N LYS A 637 8.59 -24.77 10.28
CA LYS A 637 9.72 -25.41 9.57
C LYS A 637 10.14 -24.70 8.30
N ILE A 638 9.39 -23.70 7.83
CA ILE A 638 9.78 -22.86 6.69
C ILE A 638 10.79 -21.81 7.20
N PRO A 639 12.04 -21.82 6.71
CA PRO A 639 13.08 -20.91 7.19
C PRO A 639 12.86 -19.48 6.70
N GLY A 640 13.45 -18.53 7.43
CA GLY A 640 13.57 -17.15 7.00
C GLY A 640 14.32 -17.01 5.66
N PRO A 641 13.95 -16.04 4.80
CA PRO A 641 12.90 -15.04 5.01
C PRO A 641 11.48 -15.54 4.68
N PHE A 642 11.28 -16.78 4.24
CA PHE A 642 10.00 -17.27 3.71
C PHE A 642 8.99 -17.75 4.77
N GLY A 643 9.46 -17.91 6.01
CA GLY A 643 8.69 -18.21 7.22
C GLY A 643 9.42 -17.64 8.44
N PRO A 644 8.92 -17.81 9.68
CA PRO A 644 7.60 -18.34 10.04
C PRO A 644 6.46 -17.40 9.60
N LEU A 645 5.22 -17.74 9.94
CA LEU A 645 4.10 -16.82 9.76
C LEU A 645 4.24 -15.57 10.66
N PRO A 646 3.70 -14.40 10.23
CA PRO A 646 3.69 -13.18 11.05
C PRO A 646 2.99 -13.39 12.40
N TYR A 647 3.42 -12.69 13.46
CA TYR A 647 2.87 -12.86 14.81
C TYR A 647 1.44 -12.34 14.95
N GLU A 648 1.08 -11.30 14.21
CA GLU A 648 -0.27 -10.74 14.17
C GLU A 648 -1.30 -11.68 13.52
N TYR A 649 -0.83 -12.73 12.84
CA TYR A 649 -1.69 -13.63 12.08
C TYR A 649 -2.18 -14.82 12.92
N ASP A 650 -3.46 -14.81 13.30
CA ASP A 650 -4.12 -15.91 13.98
C ASP A 650 -4.54 -17.02 12.99
N ARG A 651 -3.74 -18.09 12.95
CA ARG A 651 -3.95 -19.30 12.13
C ARG A 651 -5.32 -19.94 12.32
N THR A 652 -5.99 -19.70 13.45
CA THR A 652 -7.24 -20.40 13.83
C THR A 652 -8.52 -19.63 13.47
N LYS A 653 -8.42 -18.32 13.17
CA LYS A 653 -9.59 -17.46 12.99
C LYS A 653 -9.76 -16.89 11.57
N GLU A 654 -8.69 -16.76 10.80
CA GLU A 654 -8.70 -15.95 9.57
C GLU A 654 -8.63 -16.75 8.25
N VAL A 655 -8.48 -18.08 8.30
CA VAL A 655 -8.71 -18.93 7.13
C VAL A 655 -10.13 -19.49 7.18
N LEU A 656 -11.11 -18.66 6.80
CA LEU A 656 -12.45 -19.15 6.51
C LEU A 656 -12.41 -19.79 5.12
N VAL A 657 -12.01 -21.06 5.02
CA VAL A 657 -12.08 -21.81 3.75
C VAL A 657 -13.53 -22.16 3.49
N PRO A 658 -14.16 -21.59 2.45
CA PRO A 658 -15.36 -22.21 1.94
C PRO A 658 -14.93 -23.50 1.25
N GLY A 659 -15.61 -24.60 1.56
CA GLY A 659 -15.53 -25.77 0.70
C GLY A 659 -15.77 -25.33 -0.75
N ASP A 660 -15.02 -25.88 -1.71
CA ASP A 660 -15.53 -25.83 -3.08
C ASP A 660 -16.94 -26.46 -3.01
N LEU A 661 -17.95 -25.83 -3.65
CA LEU A 661 -19.34 -26.31 -3.58
C LEU A 661 -19.36 -27.85 -3.70
N PRO A 662 -19.98 -28.59 -2.77
CA PRO A 662 -19.96 -30.04 -2.82
C PRO A 662 -20.51 -30.51 -4.16
N CYS A 663 -19.94 -31.61 -4.69
CA CYS A 663 -20.44 -32.24 -5.90
C CYS A 663 -21.96 -32.46 -5.73
N VAL A 664 -22.75 -32.10 -6.75
CA VAL A 664 -24.20 -32.32 -6.75
C VAL A 664 -24.44 -33.84 -6.68
N GLY A 665 -24.68 -34.35 -5.48
CA GLY A 665 -24.73 -35.79 -5.20
C GLY A 665 -24.54 -36.15 -3.72
N GLU A 666 -23.80 -35.34 -2.95
CA GLU A 666 -23.66 -35.54 -1.49
C GLU A 666 -24.78 -34.84 -0.72
N GLY A 667 -25.98 -35.42 -0.75
CA GLY A 667 -27.04 -35.22 0.26
C GLY A 667 -27.71 -33.85 0.42
N ASN A 668 -27.10 -32.74 -0.02
CA ASN A 668 -27.66 -31.40 0.11
C ASN A 668 -28.19 -30.92 -1.25
N ARG A 669 -29.51 -30.84 -1.37
CA ARG A 669 -30.15 -30.25 -2.55
C ARG A 669 -30.04 -28.73 -2.46
N PRO A 670 -30.01 -28.00 -3.59
CA PRO A 670 -30.13 -26.54 -3.60
C PRO A 670 -31.35 -26.01 -2.83
N GLU A 671 -32.37 -26.85 -2.66
CA GLU A 671 -33.60 -26.60 -1.90
C GLU A 671 -33.35 -26.49 -0.38
N ASP A 672 -32.30 -27.13 0.14
CA ASP A 672 -31.93 -27.08 1.56
C ASP A 672 -31.26 -25.74 1.94
N ILE A 673 -30.73 -25.00 0.95
CA ILE A 673 -30.11 -23.67 1.12
C ILE A 673 -31.21 -22.59 1.25
N LYS A 674 -32.33 -22.75 0.53
CA LYS A 674 -33.47 -21.81 0.56
C LYS A 674 -34.23 -21.81 1.90
N ASN A 675 -34.20 -22.90 2.64
CA ASN A 675 -34.94 -23.05 3.91
C ASN A 675 -34.22 -22.49 5.15
N SER A 676 -33.02 -21.90 5.00
CA SER A 676 -32.30 -21.26 6.12
C SER A 676 -32.92 -19.93 6.60
N GLY A 677 -33.98 -19.45 5.93
CA GLY A 677 -34.95 -18.51 6.48
C GLY A 677 -34.49 -17.07 6.74
N HIS A 678 -33.25 -16.67 6.41
CA HIS A 678 -32.71 -15.34 6.76
C HIS A 678 -31.85 -14.68 5.67
N LEU A 679 -32.02 -15.02 4.39
CA LEU A 679 -31.33 -14.31 3.31
C LEU A 679 -32.30 -13.31 2.65
N PRO A 680 -32.09 -11.98 2.81
CA PRO A 680 -32.75 -11.02 1.94
C PRO A 680 -32.33 -11.29 0.49
N PRO A 681 -33.19 -11.00 -0.52
CA PRO A 681 -32.77 -11.10 -1.91
C PRO A 681 -31.49 -10.31 -2.10
N ALA A 682 -30.52 -10.86 -2.83
CA ALA A 682 -29.25 -10.19 -3.02
C ALA A 682 -29.54 -8.84 -3.70
N VAL A 683 -29.17 -7.73 -3.05
CA VAL A 683 -29.25 -6.37 -3.60
C VAL A 683 -28.60 -6.29 -5.01
N GLY A 684 -27.70 -7.22 -5.33
CA GLY A 684 -27.10 -7.41 -6.65
C GLY A 684 -28.01 -7.95 -7.76
N GLU A 685 -29.10 -8.67 -7.49
CA GLU A 685 -30.02 -9.17 -8.55
C GLU A 685 -30.81 -8.02 -9.18
N ILE A 686 -31.40 -7.16 -8.35
CA ILE A 686 -32.11 -5.95 -8.80
C ILE A 686 -31.12 -4.97 -9.45
N ALA A 687 -29.92 -4.79 -8.86
CA ALA A 687 -28.90 -3.91 -9.44
C ALA A 687 -28.39 -4.42 -10.80
N ARG A 688 -28.30 -5.74 -11.03
CA ARG A 688 -27.93 -6.33 -12.33
C ARG A 688 -28.98 -6.08 -13.41
N ALA A 689 -30.24 -6.37 -13.10
CA ALA A 689 -31.34 -6.03 -13.99
C ALA A 689 -31.31 -4.53 -14.30
N GLN A 690 -31.15 -3.69 -13.28
CA GLN A 690 -31.07 -2.24 -13.41
C GLN A 690 -29.90 -1.79 -14.29
N VAL A 691 -28.71 -2.38 -14.17
CA VAL A 691 -27.56 -2.06 -15.05
C VAL A 691 -27.86 -2.44 -16.50
N VAL A 692 -28.44 -3.61 -16.77
CA VAL A 692 -28.76 -4.02 -18.15
C VAL A 692 -29.87 -3.15 -18.75
N PHE A 693 -30.92 -2.85 -17.98
CA PHE A 693 -31.99 -1.93 -18.39
C PHE A 693 -31.45 -0.51 -18.63
N GLU A 694 -30.58 -0.02 -17.76
CA GLU A 694 -29.96 1.30 -17.89
C GLU A 694 -28.99 1.37 -19.08
N SER A 695 -28.20 0.32 -19.35
CA SER A 695 -27.33 0.27 -20.54
C SER A 695 -28.13 0.30 -21.84
N ALA A 696 -29.24 -0.43 -21.93
CA ALA A 696 -30.15 -0.36 -23.08
C ALA A 696 -30.83 1.02 -23.21
N ARG A 697 -31.24 1.62 -22.08
CA ARG A 697 -31.80 2.98 -22.03
C ARG A 697 -30.79 4.03 -22.50
N LEU A 698 -29.54 3.91 -22.07
CA LEU A 698 -28.46 4.81 -22.44
C LEU A 698 -28.09 4.68 -23.92
N ARG A 699 -28.11 3.47 -24.50
CA ARG A 699 -27.96 3.26 -25.96
C ARG A 699 -29.04 3.96 -26.77
N GLN A 700 -30.26 4.02 -26.25
CA GLN A 700 -31.38 4.71 -26.89
C GLN A 700 -31.34 6.24 -26.70
N GLY A 701 -30.57 6.73 -25.73
CA GLY A 701 -30.42 8.16 -25.44
C GLY A 701 -31.69 8.82 -24.87
N THR A 702 -32.59 8.05 -24.26
CA THR A 702 -33.89 8.50 -23.77
C THR A 702 -34.03 8.36 -22.25
N GLU A 703 -34.89 9.16 -21.62
CA GLU A 703 -35.20 9.03 -20.17
C GLU A 703 -36.05 7.79 -19.86
N ILE A 704 -36.75 7.26 -20.85
CA ILE A 704 -37.63 6.08 -20.75
C ILE A 704 -37.21 5.10 -21.83
N LEU A 705 -37.07 3.82 -21.48
CA LEU A 705 -36.75 2.74 -22.42
C LEU A 705 -37.89 2.60 -23.44
N ASP A 706 -37.57 2.72 -24.74
CA ASP A 706 -38.49 2.52 -25.86
C ASP A 706 -38.50 1.04 -26.27
N PRO A 707 -39.63 0.31 -26.05
CA PRO A 707 -39.71 -1.11 -26.36
C PRO A 707 -39.51 -1.43 -27.85
N ALA A 708 -39.80 -0.49 -28.76
CA ALA A 708 -39.67 -0.68 -30.20
C ALA A 708 -38.21 -0.69 -30.69
N LYS A 709 -37.27 -0.27 -29.83
CA LYS A 709 -35.82 -0.21 -30.12
C LYS A 709 -35.02 -1.22 -29.34
N ILE A 710 -35.69 -2.10 -28.60
CA ILE A 710 -35.05 -3.23 -27.92
C ILE A 710 -34.66 -4.25 -28.99
N THR A 711 -33.37 -4.58 -29.03
CA THR A 711 -32.82 -5.58 -29.96
C THR A 711 -33.00 -6.99 -29.40
N GLU A 712 -32.85 -8.00 -30.25
CA GLU A 712 -32.89 -9.41 -29.80
C GLU A 712 -31.78 -9.70 -28.77
N ASP A 713 -30.61 -9.07 -28.92
CA ASP A 713 -29.51 -9.14 -27.95
C ASP A 713 -29.87 -8.50 -26.60
N ASP A 714 -30.62 -7.39 -26.62
CA ASP A 714 -31.15 -6.76 -25.40
C ASP A 714 -32.18 -7.67 -24.71
N VAL A 715 -33.07 -8.30 -25.46
CA VAL A 715 -34.06 -9.26 -24.92
C VAL A 715 -33.36 -10.45 -24.29
N VAL A 716 -32.33 -10.99 -24.95
CA VAL A 716 -31.53 -12.10 -24.42
C VAL A 716 -30.81 -11.66 -23.14
N ALA A 717 -30.24 -10.46 -23.10
CA ALA A 717 -29.58 -9.91 -21.92
C ALA A 717 -30.56 -9.61 -20.76
N PHE A 718 -31.76 -9.08 -21.05
CA PHE A 718 -32.81 -8.86 -20.05
C PHE A 718 -33.34 -10.17 -19.49
N THR A 719 -33.64 -11.15 -20.36
CA THR A 719 -34.16 -12.45 -19.94
C THR A 719 -33.15 -13.15 -19.03
N ARG A 720 -31.87 -13.11 -19.41
CA ARG A 720 -30.75 -13.58 -18.59
C ARG A 720 -30.64 -12.85 -17.25
N ALA A 721 -30.73 -11.53 -17.25
CA ALA A 721 -30.68 -10.73 -16.03
C ALA A 721 -31.89 -10.94 -15.08
N LEU A 722 -33.01 -11.44 -15.60
CA LEU A 722 -34.23 -11.75 -14.84
C LEU A 722 -34.34 -13.24 -14.43
N GLU A 723 -33.51 -14.13 -14.98
CA GLU A 723 -33.49 -15.55 -14.65
C GLU A 723 -33.07 -15.76 -13.18
N GLY A 724 -34.00 -16.27 -12.35
CA GLY A 724 -33.76 -16.57 -10.93
C GLY A 724 -34.46 -15.62 -9.94
N LEU A 725 -34.98 -14.49 -10.41
CA LEU A 725 -35.78 -13.56 -9.60
C LEU A 725 -37.19 -14.11 -9.33
N SER A 726 -37.71 -13.93 -8.11
CA SER A 726 -39.12 -14.24 -7.82
C SER A 726 -40.07 -13.24 -8.46
N VAL A 727 -41.35 -13.59 -8.60
CA VAL A 727 -42.37 -12.67 -9.13
C VAL A 727 -42.51 -11.44 -8.21
N GLU A 728 -42.32 -11.62 -6.89
CA GLU A 728 -42.28 -10.51 -5.95
C GLU A 728 -41.05 -9.59 -6.13
N ASP A 729 -39.87 -10.14 -6.45
CA ASP A 729 -38.64 -9.36 -6.67
C ASP A 729 -38.63 -8.60 -8.01
N ILE A 730 -39.32 -9.11 -9.03
CA ILE A 730 -39.50 -8.43 -10.31
C ILE A 730 -40.49 -7.25 -10.18
N ALA A 731 -41.44 -7.34 -9.25
CA ALA A 731 -42.46 -6.33 -9.03
C ALA A 731 -41.99 -5.19 -8.09
N ALA A 732 -41.03 -5.46 -7.22
CA ALA A 732 -40.35 -4.49 -6.35
C ALA A 732 -39.34 -3.63 -7.12
#